data_AF-T0NDR7-F1
#
_entry.id   AF-T0NDR7-F1
#
_cell.length_a   1.000
_cell.length_b   1.000
_cell.length_c   1.000
_cell.angle_alpha   90.00
_cell.angle_beta   90.00
_cell.angle_gamma   90.00
#
_symmetry.space_group_name_H-M   'P 1'
#
loop_
_entity.id
_entity.type
_entity.pdbx_description
1 polymer ?
#
loop_
_entity_poly.entity_id
_entity_poly.type
_entity_poly.pdbx_seq_one_letter_code
_entity_poly.pdbx_strand_id
1 'polypeptide(L)'
;MQVFLIYLLWAAMAAMAAAMAFAIYAASRADNPLRKLVVYLILAMMNGMLVGPFIYLAFPGILSEIGAIEVALVAMAVEIIPFLALFMRDIFLEDQNASRRFLMVFTAVFVILDEVLMSLVFNLVLSHQQYLSLMTTSPVGAIFQSVSSYWFVFPMSIEMFLSIILMRRDQSSWALVLLLTQAAIMFLAPPAVAGYGWGQLTVYLSGAVMTGFFVFLFEHLYRAQSVRRSMGSYILILLAVYTAMMAGVFMWQVYGSIYIFSLAMIADMVLYLWGTLHRCMLSTGPRTYWLANRPWSFGFLLLVFAAEFFMGAAFDVQYYGAVPFIASTGIVPLTGSILAVAGKAVFDFFIFFGSVSLSSWFLVMMGIEMGSLVVFKIRKTRDMETRIRLSLMLVAYGIYSILLPSFIIQNPASVPFIGWSMGIGTAGPVSPLLILPMLLTYVISGILSLLFGSRQLCSVFCTAPVMYQGTFYDSMKKFNTSSGMSRSLTRADRTGNMVYRIVSNMVYVSVIAAAVISWLDSTGRLNLTFYGTDPEYMLYIFYFGFLWYAVFILMPYVGSYGCINTGYCQWGNFNRFISRFGFFRLKVRDPNQCVTCPTKDCASACPVGNYGQPGSFITTGEYKDSRCVGIGDCVNACPYENIFYYDVRHWVKEKISKK
;
A
#
# COMPACT_ATOMS: atom_id res chain seq x y z
N MET A 1 25.44 33.21 20.57
CA MET A 1 26.08 33.12 19.24
C MET A 1 25.48 31.99 18.39
N GLN A 2 25.46 30.73 18.86
CA GLN A 2 24.89 29.59 18.12
C GLN A 2 23.42 29.77 17.68
N VAL A 3 22.57 30.30 18.58
CA VAL A 3 21.15 30.55 18.25
C VAL A 3 20.98 31.56 17.11
N PHE A 4 21.78 32.65 17.12
CA PHE A 4 21.76 33.66 16.06
C PHE A 4 22.24 33.08 14.72
N LEU A 5 23.29 32.26 14.74
CA LEU A 5 23.81 31.57 13.56
C LEU A 5 22.76 30.64 12.95
N ILE A 6 22.03 29.88 13.76
CA ILE A 6 20.94 29.02 13.30
C ILE A 6 19.87 29.84 12.57
N TYR A 7 19.42 30.97 13.13
CA TYR A 7 18.43 31.83 12.46
C TYR A 7 18.94 32.38 11.12
N LEU A 8 20.23 32.74 11.04
CA LEU A 8 20.83 33.21 9.80
C LEU A 8 20.88 32.11 8.73
N LEU A 9 21.22 30.87 9.11
CA LEU A 9 21.20 29.71 8.21
C LEU A 9 19.78 29.38 7.73
N TRP A 10 18.77 29.47 8.59
CA TRP A 10 17.36 29.30 8.19
C TRP A 10 16.90 30.39 7.22
N ALA A 11 17.33 31.64 7.41
CA ALA A 11 17.03 32.72 6.47
C ALA A 11 17.71 32.51 5.11
N ALA A 12 18.98 32.08 5.11
CA ALA A 12 19.70 31.73 3.89
C ALA A 12 19.03 30.57 3.15
N MET A 13 18.67 29.50 3.87
CA MET A 13 17.93 28.35 3.34
C MET A 13 16.61 28.79 2.68
N ALA A 14 15.80 29.61 3.36
CA ALA A 14 14.53 30.05 2.81
C ALA A 14 14.70 30.89 1.53
N ALA A 15 15.75 31.71 1.45
CA ALA A 15 16.08 32.48 0.25
C ALA A 15 16.53 31.58 -0.90
N MET A 16 17.35 30.56 -0.62
CA MET A 16 17.78 29.56 -1.58
C MET A 16 16.58 28.75 -2.11
N ALA A 17 15.72 28.26 -1.21
CA ALA A 17 14.53 27.53 -1.58
C ALA A 17 13.58 28.33 -2.49
N ALA A 18 13.43 29.64 -2.23
CA ALA A 18 12.66 30.52 -3.10
C ALA A 18 13.32 30.70 -4.48
N ALA A 19 14.65 30.84 -4.53
CA ALA A 19 15.42 30.98 -5.76
C ALA A 19 15.38 29.69 -6.62
N MET A 20 15.52 28.52 -5.99
CA MET A 20 15.39 27.21 -6.64
C MET A 20 13.99 26.97 -7.18
N ALA A 21 12.95 27.26 -6.38
CA ALA A 21 11.57 27.15 -6.84
C ALA A 21 11.31 28.04 -8.06
N PHE A 22 11.86 29.26 -8.06
CA PHE A 22 11.82 30.14 -9.23
C PHE A 22 12.60 29.58 -10.42
N ALA A 23 13.79 29.00 -10.20
CA ALA A 23 14.60 28.38 -11.24
C ALA A 23 13.89 27.18 -11.88
N ILE A 24 13.26 26.30 -11.10
CA ILE A 24 12.45 25.17 -11.58
C ILE A 24 11.27 25.67 -12.42
N TYR A 25 10.54 26.67 -11.90
CA TYR A 25 9.43 27.29 -12.63
C TYR A 25 9.90 27.92 -13.96
N ALA A 26 10.98 28.69 -13.93
CA ALA A 26 11.56 29.34 -15.11
C ALA A 26 12.09 28.31 -16.12
N ALA A 27 12.74 27.24 -15.67
CA ALA A 27 13.24 26.14 -16.49
C ALA A 27 12.09 25.48 -17.26
N SER A 28 10.96 25.23 -16.58
CA SER A 28 9.78 24.67 -17.24
C SER A 28 9.23 25.60 -18.34
N ARG A 29 9.41 26.93 -18.22
CA ARG A 29 8.96 28.02 -19.15
C ARG A 29 10.01 28.47 -20.15
N ALA A 30 11.18 27.84 -20.17
CA ALA A 30 12.31 28.35 -20.94
C ALA A 30 12.23 27.91 -22.41
N ASP A 31 11.41 28.63 -23.18
CA ASP A 31 11.28 28.43 -24.63
C ASP A 31 12.33 29.24 -25.41
N ASN A 32 12.81 30.36 -24.86
CA ASN A 32 13.80 31.24 -25.48
C ASN A 32 15.20 31.04 -24.89
N PRO A 33 16.28 31.14 -25.70
CA PRO A 33 17.65 30.91 -25.25
C PRO A 33 18.07 31.82 -24.08
N LEU A 34 17.61 33.08 -24.07
CA LEU A 34 17.89 34.01 -22.96
C LEU A 34 17.27 33.55 -21.64
N ARG A 35 16.07 32.95 -21.65
CA ARG A 35 15.47 32.39 -20.43
C ARG A 35 16.24 31.16 -19.95
N LYS A 36 16.70 30.31 -20.88
CA LYS A 36 17.55 29.16 -20.54
C LYS A 36 18.85 29.63 -19.88
N LEU A 37 19.50 30.65 -20.44
CA LEU A 37 20.73 31.24 -19.88
C LEU A 37 20.52 31.77 -18.45
N VAL A 38 19.42 32.48 -18.20
CA VAL A 38 19.09 32.98 -16.85
C VAL A 38 18.94 31.83 -15.85
N VAL A 39 18.23 30.75 -16.22
CA VAL A 39 18.09 29.56 -15.35
C VAL A 39 19.45 28.95 -15.04
N TYR A 40 20.30 28.76 -16.05
CA TYR A 40 21.63 28.21 -15.86
C TYR A 40 22.50 29.08 -14.95
N LEU A 41 22.47 30.40 -15.14
CA LEU A 41 23.24 31.34 -14.34
C LEU A 41 22.80 31.31 -12.87
N ILE A 42 21.49 31.26 -12.60
CA ILE A 42 20.97 31.12 -11.24
C ILE A 42 21.48 29.82 -10.60
N LEU A 43 21.33 28.68 -11.29
CA LEU A 43 21.74 27.37 -10.74
C LEU A 43 23.25 27.24 -10.53
N ALA A 44 24.07 27.78 -11.45
CA ALA A 44 25.52 27.78 -11.34
C ALA A 44 26.00 28.71 -10.22
N MET A 45 25.35 29.86 -10.04
CA MET A 45 25.67 30.76 -8.92
C MET A 45 25.36 30.10 -7.58
N MET A 46 24.21 29.44 -7.44
CA MET A 46 23.83 28.78 -6.18
C MET A 46 24.80 27.65 -5.83
N ASN A 47 25.06 26.73 -6.76
CA ASN A 47 25.98 25.62 -6.54
C ASN A 47 27.41 26.11 -6.27
N GLY A 48 27.95 26.97 -7.14
CA GLY A 48 29.32 27.45 -7.01
C GLY A 48 29.58 28.23 -5.71
N MET A 49 28.59 28.96 -5.18
CA MET A 49 28.69 29.64 -3.89
C MET A 49 28.88 28.70 -2.70
N LEU A 50 28.47 27.43 -2.80
CA LEU A 50 28.59 26.43 -1.73
C LEU A 50 29.86 25.58 -1.83
N VAL A 51 30.45 25.45 -3.03
CA VAL A 51 31.67 24.64 -3.25
C VAL A 51 32.87 25.17 -2.44
N GLY A 52 33.10 26.48 -2.45
CA GLY A 52 34.18 27.11 -1.70
C GLY A 52 34.08 26.89 -0.18
N PRO A 53 32.96 27.28 0.46
CA PRO A 53 32.71 27.01 1.87
C PRO A 53 32.80 25.51 2.22
N PHE A 54 32.29 24.62 1.37
CA PHE A 54 32.41 23.19 1.57
C PHE A 54 33.86 22.75 1.66
N ILE A 55 34.72 23.11 0.71
CA ILE A 55 36.13 22.70 0.70
C ILE A 55 36.88 23.30 1.90
N TYR A 56 36.62 24.57 2.23
CA TYR A 56 37.22 25.24 3.40
C TYR A 56 36.90 24.52 4.71
N LEU A 57 35.63 24.10 4.89
CA LEU A 57 35.19 23.43 6.12
C LEU A 57 35.52 21.93 6.13
N ALA A 58 35.51 21.27 4.98
CA ALA A 58 35.77 19.83 4.86
C ALA A 58 37.26 19.50 5.01
N PHE A 59 38.15 20.42 4.63
CA PHE A 59 39.59 20.20 4.61
C PHE A 59 40.32 21.34 5.33
N PRO A 60 40.29 21.35 6.68
CA PRO A 60 40.93 22.41 7.46
C PRO A 60 42.42 22.49 7.14
N GLY A 61 42.88 23.71 6.81
CA GLY A 61 44.28 24.01 6.48
C GLY A 61 44.62 24.00 4.99
N ILE A 62 43.72 23.56 4.09
CA ILE A 62 43.96 23.63 2.64
C ILE A 62 43.67 25.04 2.09
N LEU A 63 42.60 25.67 2.53
CA LEU A 63 42.18 26.99 2.06
C LEU A 63 42.15 28.00 3.20
N SER A 64 42.53 29.25 2.89
CA SER A 64 42.19 30.41 3.71
C SER A 64 40.74 30.85 3.44
N GLU A 65 40.18 31.74 4.26
CA GLU A 65 38.84 32.31 4.01
C GLU A 65 38.75 32.99 2.64
N ILE A 66 39.81 33.72 2.24
CA ILE A 66 39.92 34.33 0.91
C ILE A 66 39.99 33.25 -0.17
N GLY A 67 40.77 32.20 0.06
CA GLY A 67 40.86 31.05 -0.85
C GLY A 67 39.52 30.34 -1.06
N ALA A 68 38.67 30.28 -0.03
CA ALA A 68 37.31 29.75 -0.15
C ALA A 68 36.45 30.58 -1.11
N ILE A 69 36.55 31.91 -1.03
CA ILE A 69 35.84 32.84 -1.94
C ILE A 69 36.37 32.69 -3.37
N GLU A 70 37.68 32.61 -3.56
CA GLU A 70 38.30 32.40 -4.87
C GLU A 70 37.83 31.09 -5.50
N VAL A 71 37.82 29.99 -4.74
CA VAL A 71 37.33 28.70 -5.21
C VAL A 71 35.85 28.75 -5.57
N ALA A 72 35.01 29.45 -4.81
CA ALA A 72 33.60 29.64 -5.15
C ALA A 72 33.44 30.43 -6.47
N LEU A 73 34.22 31.50 -6.68
CA LEU A 73 34.23 32.28 -7.92
C LEU A 73 34.68 31.44 -9.12
N VAL A 74 35.73 30.63 -8.95
CA VAL A 74 36.21 29.72 -9.99
C VAL A 74 35.18 28.63 -10.30
N ALA A 75 34.55 28.04 -9.28
CA ALA A 75 33.49 27.05 -9.47
C ALA A 75 32.32 27.62 -10.28
N MET A 76 31.83 28.80 -9.91
CA MET A 76 30.78 29.50 -10.68
C MET A 76 31.21 29.75 -12.14
N ALA A 77 32.44 30.21 -12.37
CA ALA A 77 32.94 30.46 -13.72
C ALA A 77 33.01 29.17 -14.55
N VAL A 78 33.52 28.07 -13.96
CA VAL A 78 33.65 26.76 -14.61
C VAL A 78 32.28 26.16 -14.94
N GLU A 79 31.33 26.25 -14.02
CA GLU A 79 29.97 25.78 -14.22
C GLU A 79 29.28 26.51 -15.37
N ILE A 80 29.56 27.80 -15.59
CA ILE A 80 28.96 28.60 -16.68
C ILE A 80 29.44 28.18 -18.09
N ILE A 81 30.68 27.69 -18.23
CA ILE A 81 31.30 27.36 -19.53
C ILE A 81 30.44 26.43 -20.42
N PRO A 82 29.97 25.26 -19.94
CA PRO A 82 29.13 24.39 -20.77
C PRO A 82 27.83 25.07 -21.23
N PHE A 83 27.27 26.02 -20.46
CA PHE A 83 26.07 26.76 -20.87
C PHE A 83 26.37 27.79 -21.92
N LEU A 84 27.50 28.49 -21.82
CA LEU A 84 27.88 29.46 -22.84
C LEU A 84 28.09 28.73 -24.18
N ALA A 85 28.71 27.55 -24.15
CA ALA A 85 28.85 26.69 -25.33
C ALA A 85 27.50 26.26 -25.93
N LEU A 86 26.55 25.81 -25.09
CA LEU A 86 25.22 25.40 -25.55
C LEU A 86 24.32 26.56 -25.96
N PHE A 87 24.44 27.71 -25.30
CA PHE A 87 23.73 28.94 -25.65
C PHE A 87 24.19 29.44 -27.02
N MET A 88 25.50 29.46 -27.27
CA MET A 88 26.04 29.77 -28.59
C MET A 88 25.52 28.76 -29.61
N ARG A 89 25.54 27.46 -29.29
CA ARG A 89 24.98 26.42 -30.18
C ARG A 89 23.50 26.63 -30.49
N ASP A 90 22.68 27.02 -29.52
CA ASP A 90 21.26 27.30 -29.71
C ASP A 90 21.02 28.50 -30.62
N ILE A 91 21.89 29.51 -30.56
CA ILE A 91 21.83 30.68 -31.44
C ILE A 91 22.27 30.31 -32.87
N PHE A 92 23.27 29.44 -33.02
CA PHE A 92 23.89 29.15 -34.33
C PHE A 92 23.31 27.94 -35.08
N LEU A 93 22.82 26.90 -34.40
CA LEU A 93 22.45 25.62 -35.02
C LEU A 93 20.93 25.31 -35.01
N GLU A 94 20.08 26.21 -34.49
CA GLU A 94 18.61 26.07 -34.41
C GLU A 94 18.06 24.77 -33.77
N ASP A 95 18.88 23.91 -33.16
CA ASP A 95 18.43 22.67 -32.49
C ASP A 95 17.86 22.94 -31.08
N GLN A 96 16.62 23.43 -31.05
CA GLN A 96 15.95 23.78 -29.79
C GLN A 96 15.59 22.57 -28.91
N ASN A 97 15.46 21.38 -29.48
CA ASN A 97 14.99 20.18 -28.77
C ASN A 97 16.09 19.56 -27.91
N ALA A 98 17.31 19.45 -28.42
CA ALA A 98 18.43 18.92 -27.65
C ALA A 98 18.75 19.79 -26.43
N SER A 99 18.73 21.11 -26.60
CA SER A 99 18.98 22.06 -25.51
C SER A 99 17.87 22.04 -24.45
N ARG A 100 16.61 21.82 -24.83
CA ARG A 100 15.52 21.68 -23.86
C ARG A 100 15.67 20.41 -22.99
N ARG A 101 16.04 19.27 -23.60
CA ARG A 101 16.30 18.04 -22.82
C ARG A 101 17.47 18.21 -21.88
N PHE A 102 18.56 18.82 -22.36
CA PHE A 102 19.71 19.14 -21.54
C PHE A 102 19.34 20.06 -20.38
N LEU A 103 18.59 21.15 -20.61
CA LEU A 103 18.10 22.04 -19.56
C LEU A 103 17.37 21.29 -18.45
N MET A 104 16.47 20.36 -18.81
CA MET A 104 15.68 19.62 -17.83
C MET A 104 16.55 18.70 -16.98
N VAL A 105 17.44 17.91 -17.60
CA VAL A 105 18.36 17.01 -16.87
C VAL A 105 19.31 17.83 -15.99
N PHE A 106 19.85 18.90 -16.56
CA PHE A 106 20.76 19.78 -15.87
C PHE A 106 20.13 20.45 -14.65
N THR A 107 18.94 21.04 -14.83
CA THR A 107 18.17 21.64 -13.72
C THR A 107 17.94 20.61 -12.63
N ALA A 108 17.54 19.38 -12.99
CA ALA A 108 17.32 18.34 -11.99
C ALA A 108 18.60 18.00 -11.20
N VAL A 109 19.73 17.82 -11.89
CA VAL A 109 21.01 17.49 -11.26
C VAL A 109 21.50 18.62 -10.36
N PHE A 110 21.43 19.87 -10.82
CA PHE A 110 21.96 21.02 -10.08
C PHE A 110 21.11 21.40 -8.87
N VAL A 111 19.79 21.22 -8.93
CA VAL A 111 18.93 21.38 -7.74
C VAL A 111 19.27 20.32 -6.71
N ILE A 112 19.42 19.04 -7.10
CA ILE A 112 19.82 17.97 -6.16
C ILE A 112 21.20 18.23 -5.57
N LEU A 113 22.16 18.63 -6.41
CA LEU A 113 23.53 18.89 -5.98
C LEU A 113 23.58 20.04 -4.97
N ASP A 114 22.86 21.12 -5.22
CA ASP A 114 22.81 22.29 -4.35
C ASP A 114 22.24 21.93 -2.97
N GLU A 115 21.13 21.18 -2.94
CA GLU A 115 20.53 20.71 -1.68
C GLU A 115 21.50 19.83 -0.87
N VAL A 116 22.23 18.93 -1.56
CA VAL A 116 23.25 18.10 -0.90
C VAL A 116 24.41 18.96 -0.38
N LEU A 117 24.92 19.89 -1.18
CA LEU A 117 26.03 20.77 -0.81
C LEU A 117 25.64 21.71 0.33
N MET A 118 24.47 22.33 0.27
CA MET A 118 23.94 23.21 1.32
C MET A 118 23.85 22.44 2.63
N SER A 119 23.24 21.26 2.59
CA SER A 119 23.13 20.40 3.77
C SER A 119 24.50 19.98 4.32
N LEU A 120 25.47 19.66 3.46
CA LEU A 120 26.84 19.35 3.88
C LEU A 120 27.51 20.55 4.58
N VAL A 121 27.46 21.73 3.95
CA VAL A 121 28.04 22.96 4.50
C VAL A 121 27.40 23.32 5.83
N PHE A 122 26.07 23.26 5.94
CA PHE A 122 25.37 23.69 7.15
C PHE A 122 25.59 22.71 8.32
N ASN A 123 25.64 21.41 8.05
CA ASN A 123 26.05 20.42 9.05
C ASN A 123 27.50 20.66 9.49
N LEU A 124 28.43 20.95 8.57
CA LEU A 124 29.81 21.29 8.91
C LEU A 124 29.94 22.58 9.74
N VAL A 125 29.09 23.58 9.50
CA VAL A 125 29.07 24.83 10.27
C VAL A 125 28.59 24.61 11.71
N LEU A 126 27.58 23.75 11.90
CA LEU A 126 26.93 23.58 13.21
C LEU A 126 27.57 22.49 14.09
N SER A 127 28.05 21.42 13.49
CA SER A 127 28.60 20.24 14.19
C SER A 127 29.97 19.83 13.64
N HIS A 128 30.82 20.83 13.37
CA HIS A 128 32.11 20.69 12.68
C HIS A 128 32.92 19.44 13.07
N GLN A 129 33.24 19.25 14.35
CA GLN A 129 34.07 18.13 14.81
C GLN A 129 33.42 16.75 14.57
N GLN A 130 32.12 16.65 14.86
CA GLN A 130 31.38 15.39 14.70
C GLN A 130 31.23 15.04 13.21
N TYR A 131 30.86 16.03 12.39
CA TYR A 131 30.62 15.80 10.97
C TYR A 131 31.91 15.56 10.17
N LEU A 132 32.99 16.26 10.52
CA LEU A 132 34.31 16.04 9.93
C LEU A 132 34.80 14.61 10.23
N SER A 133 34.63 14.12 11.47
CA SER A 133 34.98 12.74 11.81
C SER A 133 34.22 11.74 10.94
N LEU A 134 32.91 11.95 10.75
CA LEU A 134 32.08 11.10 9.90
C LEU A 134 32.55 11.12 8.44
N MET A 135 32.88 12.29 7.88
CA MET A 135 33.41 12.40 6.51
C MET A 135 34.73 11.65 6.35
N THR A 136 35.61 11.66 7.36
CA THR A 136 36.89 10.94 7.28
C THR A 136 36.74 9.43 7.42
N THR A 137 35.82 8.94 8.27
CA THR A 137 35.64 7.50 8.51
C THR A 137 34.69 6.83 7.52
N SER A 138 33.65 7.54 7.07
CA SER A 138 32.66 7.04 6.13
C SER A 138 32.12 8.20 5.26
N PRO A 139 32.85 8.59 4.19
CA PRO A 139 32.43 9.68 3.30
C PRO A 139 31.03 9.47 2.72
N VAL A 140 30.72 8.22 2.35
CA VAL A 140 29.41 7.84 1.83
C VAL A 140 28.33 7.97 2.91
N GLY A 141 28.61 7.51 4.13
CA GLY A 141 27.71 7.68 5.27
C GLY A 141 27.40 9.14 5.57
N ALA A 142 28.40 10.03 5.46
CA ALA A 142 28.20 11.47 5.62
C ALA A 142 27.24 12.04 4.56
N ILE A 143 27.38 11.67 3.29
CA ILE A 143 26.45 12.13 2.24
C ILE A 143 25.01 11.67 2.54
N PHE A 144 24.83 10.41 2.93
CA PHE A 144 23.49 9.91 3.27
C PHE A 144 22.91 10.56 4.54
N GLN A 145 23.77 10.89 5.52
CA GLN A 145 23.39 11.65 6.72
C GLN A 145 22.97 13.08 6.34
N SER A 146 23.68 13.72 5.40
CA SER A 146 23.35 15.04 4.85
C SER A 146 21.94 15.05 4.25
N VAL A 147 21.67 14.06 3.39
CA VAL A 147 20.39 13.90 2.69
C VAL A 147 19.24 13.65 3.66
N SER A 148 19.48 12.88 4.73
CA SER A 148 18.46 12.60 5.75
C SER A 148 18.32 13.71 6.80
N SER A 149 19.12 14.78 6.73
CA SER A 149 19.07 15.86 7.73
C SER A 149 18.01 16.91 7.41
N TYR A 150 17.60 17.65 8.44
CA TYR A 150 16.66 18.75 8.31
C TYR A 150 17.12 19.86 7.35
N TRP A 151 18.43 20.00 7.10
CA TRP A 151 18.99 20.96 6.14
C TRP A 151 18.84 20.55 4.68
N PHE A 152 18.46 19.31 4.40
CA PHE A 152 18.10 18.84 3.05
C PHE A 152 16.58 18.72 2.95
N VAL A 153 15.95 18.08 3.93
CA VAL A 153 14.53 17.73 3.88
C VAL A 153 13.63 18.97 3.81
N PHE A 154 13.85 19.96 4.69
CA PHE A 154 12.96 21.11 4.78
C PHE A 154 13.09 22.08 3.60
N PRO A 155 14.27 22.57 3.22
CA PRO A 155 14.43 23.38 2.01
C PRO A 155 13.80 22.71 0.81
N MET A 156 14.16 21.47 0.52
CA MET A 156 13.60 20.76 -0.62
C MET A 156 12.06 20.66 -0.56
N SER A 157 11.47 20.32 0.59
CA SER A 157 10.01 20.28 0.70
C SER A 157 9.35 21.65 0.48
N ILE A 158 10.00 22.74 0.91
CA ILE A 158 9.55 24.12 0.68
C ILE A 158 9.68 24.47 -0.80
N GLU A 159 10.78 24.11 -1.45
CA GLU A 159 10.99 24.28 -2.89
C GLU A 159 9.92 23.58 -3.71
N MET A 160 9.63 22.32 -3.37
CA MET A 160 8.59 21.54 -4.02
C MET A 160 7.23 22.24 -3.86
N PHE A 161 6.92 22.71 -2.65
CA PHE A 161 5.66 23.39 -2.36
C PHE A 161 5.52 24.72 -3.11
N LEU A 162 6.56 25.56 -3.09
CA LEU A 162 6.59 26.83 -3.81
C LEU A 162 6.51 26.62 -5.33
N SER A 163 7.23 25.65 -5.87
CA SER A 163 7.18 25.29 -7.29
C SER A 163 5.78 24.86 -7.71
N ILE A 164 5.08 24.08 -6.89
CA ILE A 164 3.68 23.70 -7.13
C ILE A 164 2.77 24.93 -7.15
N ILE A 165 2.94 25.87 -6.23
CA ILE A 165 2.15 27.11 -6.18
C ILE A 165 2.35 27.93 -7.46
N LEU A 166 3.61 28.12 -7.88
CA LEU A 166 3.96 28.86 -9.09
C LEU A 166 3.39 28.19 -10.36
N MET A 167 3.35 26.86 -10.39
CA MET A 167 2.88 26.07 -11.53
C MET A 167 1.40 25.69 -11.47
N ARG A 168 0.64 26.14 -10.47
CA ARG A 168 -0.73 25.69 -10.20
C ARG A 168 -1.67 25.82 -11.40
N ARG A 169 -1.49 26.85 -12.23
CA ARG A 169 -2.34 27.11 -13.40
C ARG A 169 -2.06 26.18 -14.58
N ASP A 170 -0.87 25.60 -14.64
CA ASP A 170 -0.43 24.78 -15.77
C ASP A 170 -0.72 23.28 -15.56
N GLN A 171 -1.01 22.88 -14.32
CA GLN A 171 -1.16 21.50 -13.91
C GLN A 171 -2.63 21.12 -13.73
N SER A 172 -2.98 19.88 -14.08
CA SER A 172 -4.31 19.34 -13.76
C SER A 172 -4.49 19.20 -12.25
N SER A 173 -5.72 19.37 -11.74
CA SER A 173 -6.02 19.23 -10.31
C SER A 173 -5.57 17.88 -9.75
N TRP A 174 -5.60 16.82 -10.56
CA TRP A 174 -5.09 15.49 -10.20
C TRP A 174 -3.56 15.47 -10.01
N ALA A 175 -2.81 16.04 -10.94
CA ALA A 175 -1.36 16.15 -10.83
C ALA A 175 -0.93 16.99 -9.62
N LEU A 176 -1.70 18.04 -9.29
CA LEU A 176 -1.45 18.85 -8.11
C LEU A 176 -1.53 18.05 -6.81
N VAL A 177 -2.54 17.18 -6.67
CA VAL A 177 -2.65 16.35 -5.45
C VAL A 177 -1.45 15.39 -5.33
N LEU A 178 -0.99 14.80 -6.43
CA LEU A 178 0.19 13.93 -6.42
C LEU A 178 1.43 14.67 -5.92
N LEU A 179 1.73 15.82 -6.55
CA LEU A 179 2.91 16.62 -6.22
C LEU A 179 2.84 17.20 -4.80
N LEU A 180 1.66 17.63 -4.36
CA LEU A 180 1.45 18.13 -2.99
C LEU A 180 1.66 17.01 -1.96
N THR A 181 1.21 15.79 -2.27
CA THR A 181 1.40 14.64 -1.39
C THR A 181 2.88 14.29 -1.26
N GLN A 182 3.63 14.29 -2.37
CA GLN A 182 5.09 14.09 -2.33
C GLN A 182 5.78 15.12 -1.44
N ALA A 183 5.51 16.42 -1.67
CA ALA A 183 6.07 17.49 -0.85
C ALA A 183 5.73 17.34 0.63
N ALA A 184 4.49 16.94 0.94
CA ALA A 184 4.04 16.71 2.32
C ALA A 184 4.73 15.50 2.97
N ILE A 185 4.85 14.37 2.27
CA ILE A 185 5.53 13.18 2.79
C ILE A 185 7.02 13.47 3.01
N MET A 186 7.63 14.21 2.09
CA MET A 186 9.02 14.63 2.26
C MET A 186 9.20 15.53 3.47
N PHE A 187 8.36 16.56 3.65
CA PHE A 187 8.38 17.40 4.85
C PHE A 187 8.25 16.58 6.16
N LEU A 188 7.51 15.47 6.09
CA LEU A 188 7.28 14.55 7.20
C LEU A 188 8.30 13.40 7.26
N ALA A 189 9.52 13.59 6.73
CA ALA A 189 10.59 12.62 6.86
C ALA A 189 11.00 12.41 8.34
N PRO A 190 10.84 11.20 8.90
CA PRO A 190 11.18 10.97 10.31
C PRO A 190 12.66 11.18 10.68
N PRO A 191 13.63 10.77 9.85
CA PRO A 191 15.05 10.99 10.15
C PRO A 191 15.50 12.46 10.14
N ALA A 192 14.69 13.40 9.62
CA ALA A 192 15.07 14.80 9.44
C ALA A 192 15.57 15.47 10.72
N VAL A 193 14.87 15.24 11.83
CA VAL A 193 15.20 15.83 13.14
C VAL A 193 15.46 14.70 14.13
N ALA A 194 16.63 14.73 14.78
CA ALA A 194 17.08 13.71 15.73
C ALA A 194 16.31 13.69 17.08
N GLY A 195 15.09 14.21 17.12
CA GLY A 195 14.25 14.26 18.32
C GLY A 195 13.25 13.11 18.36
N TYR A 196 13.14 12.44 19.50
CA TYR A 196 12.19 11.34 19.72
C TYR A 196 10.74 11.75 19.39
N GLY A 197 10.32 12.95 19.79
CA GLY A 197 8.99 13.47 19.49
C GLY A 197 8.74 13.74 18.01
N TRP A 198 9.75 14.20 17.25
CA TRP A 198 9.62 14.40 15.81
C TRP A 198 9.50 13.06 15.10
N GLY A 199 10.39 12.11 15.39
CA GLY A 199 10.35 10.78 14.78
C GLY A 199 9.01 10.08 15.00
N GLN A 200 8.48 10.11 16.22
CA GLN A 200 7.15 9.56 16.53
C GLN A 200 6.02 10.22 15.73
N LEU A 201 5.95 11.55 15.81
CA LEU A 201 4.88 12.30 15.17
C LEU A 201 4.89 12.09 13.66
N THR A 202 6.07 12.17 13.05
CA THR A 202 6.22 12.10 11.60
C THR A 202 6.03 10.70 11.04
N VAL A 203 6.42 9.63 11.74
CA VAL A 203 6.10 8.26 11.31
C VAL A 203 4.58 8.11 11.17
N TYR A 204 3.81 8.43 12.20
CA TYR A 204 2.35 8.29 12.13
C TYR A 204 1.70 9.28 11.15
N LEU A 205 2.15 10.54 11.12
CA LEU A 205 1.56 11.56 10.26
C LEU A 205 1.88 11.31 8.78
N SER A 206 3.12 10.91 8.45
CA SER A 206 3.48 10.55 7.07
C SER A 206 2.69 9.35 6.59
N GLY A 207 2.56 8.30 7.42
CA GLY A 207 1.74 7.15 7.06
C GLY A 207 0.25 7.46 6.95
N ALA A 208 -0.29 8.39 7.76
CA ALA A 208 -1.66 8.88 7.62
C ALA A 208 -1.86 9.65 6.30
N VAL A 209 -0.91 10.50 5.91
CA VAL A 209 -0.92 11.21 4.61
C VAL A 209 -0.85 10.22 3.46
N MET A 210 0.04 9.21 3.53
CA MET A 210 0.16 8.14 2.54
C MET A 210 -1.12 7.32 2.42
N THR A 211 -1.72 6.91 3.54
CA THR A 211 -2.98 6.16 3.57
C THR A 211 -4.12 6.98 2.94
N GLY A 212 -4.24 8.26 3.31
CA GLY A 212 -5.21 9.17 2.69
C GLY A 212 -4.99 9.34 1.19
N PHE A 213 -3.73 9.37 0.76
CA PHE A 213 -3.36 9.41 -0.64
C PHE A 213 -3.73 8.11 -1.39
N PHE A 214 -3.53 6.93 -0.78
CA PHE A 214 -3.97 5.65 -1.37
C PHE A 214 -5.48 5.62 -1.55
N VAL A 215 -6.25 6.01 -0.52
CA VAL A 215 -7.72 6.14 -0.61
C VAL A 215 -8.12 7.05 -1.79
N PHE A 216 -7.44 8.19 -1.93
CA PHE A 216 -7.66 9.11 -3.05
C PHE A 216 -7.31 8.48 -4.40
N LEU A 217 -6.18 7.76 -4.52
CA LEU A 217 -5.80 7.04 -5.73
C LEU A 217 -6.86 6.01 -6.11
N PHE A 218 -7.30 5.18 -5.16
CA PHE A 218 -8.29 4.13 -5.39
C PHE A 218 -9.63 4.70 -5.86
N GLU A 219 -10.18 5.71 -5.18
CA GLU A 219 -11.46 6.31 -5.58
C GLU A 219 -11.32 7.08 -6.91
N HIS A 220 -10.18 7.72 -7.18
CA HIS A 220 -9.95 8.37 -8.47
C HIS A 220 -9.88 7.37 -9.62
N LEU A 221 -9.11 6.29 -9.48
CA LEU A 221 -9.01 5.22 -10.47
C LEU A 221 -10.36 4.54 -10.70
N TYR A 222 -11.15 4.34 -9.64
CA TYR A 222 -12.51 3.86 -9.73
C TYR A 222 -13.41 4.81 -10.53
N ARG A 223 -13.35 6.13 -10.32
CA ARG A 223 -14.20 7.08 -11.08
C ARG A 223 -13.74 7.27 -12.52
N ALA A 224 -12.44 7.39 -12.75
CA ALA A 224 -11.88 7.71 -14.06
C ALA A 224 -11.88 6.51 -15.01
N GLN A 225 -11.81 5.27 -14.49
CA GLN A 225 -11.74 3.97 -15.21
C GLN A 225 -10.57 3.83 -16.22
N SER A 226 -9.89 4.93 -16.54
CA SER A 226 -8.78 5.02 -17.48
C SER A 226 -7.70 5.94 -16.91
N VAL A 227 -6.45 5.60 -17.19
CA VAL A 227 -5.27 6.34 -16.77
C VAL A 227 -4.44 6.64 -18.01
N ARG A 228 -3.88 7.84 -18.10
CA ARG A 228 -2.89 8.15 -19.15
C ARG A 228 -1.63 7.33 -18.92
N ARG A 229 -1.02 6.80 -19.98
CA ARG A 229 0.15 5.90 -19.83
C ARG A 229 1.31 6.51 -19.04
N SER A 230 1.64 7.78 -19.30
CA SER A 230 2.68 8.52 -18.56
C SER A 230 2.34 8.66 -17.07
N MET A 231 1.12 9.07 -16.76
CA MET A 231 0.61 9.18 -15.39
C MET A 231 0.58 7.82 -14.69
N GLY A 232 0.17 6.76 -15.40
CA GLY A 232 0.15 5.40 -14.87
C GLY A 232 1.55 4.90 -14.50
N SER A 233 2.56 5.16 -15.33
CA SER A 233 3.96 4.86 -15.02
C SER A 233 4.47 5.70 -13.86
N TYR A 234 4.15 7.00 -13.83
CA TYR A 234 4.52 7.90 -12.75
C TYR A 234 4.00 7.41 -11.38
N ILE A 235 2.72 7.03 -11.31
CA ILE A 235 2.11 6.49 -10.09
C ILE A 235 2.82 5.20 -9.63
N LEU A 236 3.17 4.29 -10.55
CA LEU A 236 3.89 3.07 -10.18
C LEU A 236 5.29 3.37 -9.63
N ILE A 237 6.04 4.27 -10.27
CA ILE A 237 7.37 4.65 -9.77
C ILE A 237 7.24 5.34 -8.40
N LEU A 238 6.24 6.21 -8.23
CA LEU A 238 5.97 6.88 -6.97
C LEU A 238 5.67 5.89 -5.84
N LEU A 239 4.82 4.90 -6.10
CA LEU A 239 4.51 3.86 -5.11
C LEU A 239 5.74 2.98 -4.78
N ALA A 240 6.62 2.73 -5.76
CA ALA A 240 7.88 2.04 -5.51
C ALA A 240 8.83 2.87 -4.65
N VAL A 241 8.91 4.18 -4.89
CA VAL A 241 9.65 5.13 -4.04
C VAL A 241 9.08 5.13 -2.62
N TYR A 242 7.76 5.22 -2.46
CA TYR A 242 7.11 5.16 -1.14
C TYR A 242 7.32 3.83 -0.42
N THR A 243 7.34 2.71 -1.15
CA THR A 243 7.72 1.41 -0.60
C THR A 243 9.15 1.45 -0.05
N ALA A 244 10.09 1.97 -0.83
CA ALA A 244 11.49 2.11 -0.40
C ALA A 244 11.64 3.10 0.76
N MET A 245 10.89 4.20 0.79
CA MET A 245 10.87 5.15 1.90
C MET A 245 10.41 4.47 3.19
N MET A 246 9.28 3.78 3.19
CA MET A 246 8.77 3.11 4.40
C MET A 246 9.64 1.93 4.82
N ALA A 247 10.20 1.17 3.89
CA ALA A 247 11.22 0.17 4.18
C ALA A 247 12.46 0.81 4.81
N GLY A 248 12.88 1.98 4.31
CA GLY A 248 13.97 2.77 4.86
C GLY A 248 13.69 3.26 6.28
N VAL A 249 12.47 3.74 6.56
CA VAL A 249 12.04 4.13 7.92
C VAL A 249 12.09 2.93 8.86
N PHE A 250 11.57 1.78 8.45
CA PHE A 250 11.65 0.54 9.24
C PHE A 250 13.10 0.15 9.53
N MET A 251 13.97 0.15 8.52
CA MET A 251 15.40 -0.17 8.66
C MET A 251 16.14 0.84 9.55
N TRP A 252 15.76 2.11 9.49
CA TRP A 252 16.28 3.15 10.36
C TRP A 252 15.88 2.93 11.82
N GLN A 253 14.61 2.59 12.09
CA GLN A 253 14.15 2.33 13.46
C GLN A 253 14.76 1.05 14.06
N VAL A 254 14.95 0.00 13.25
CA VAL A 254 15.47 -1.29 13.74
C VAL A 254 17.00 -1.32 13.85
N TYR A 255 17.71 -0.81 12.83
CA TYR A 255 19.16 -0.94 12.72
C TYR A 255 19.91 0.39 12.79
N GLY A 256 19.22 1.53 12.86
CA GLY A 256 19.84 2.85 12.74
C GLY A 256 20.32 3.17 11.31
N SER A 257 19.97 2.35 10.32
CA SER A 257 20.46 2.48 8.95
C SER A 257 19.61 3.45 8.12
N ILE A 258 20.23 4.54 7.64
CA ILE A 258 19.56 5.59 6.86
C ILE A 258 19.68 5.41 5.34
N TYR A 259 20.49 4.46 4.87
CA TYR A 259 20.88 4.36 3.45
C TYR A 259 19.69 4.21 2.49
N ILE A 260 18.78 3.27 2.79
CA ILE A 260 17.60 3.00 1.94
C ILE A 260 16.67 4.22 1.94
N PHE A 261 16.47 4.84 3.10
CA PHE A 261 15.62 6.01 3.24
C PHE A 261 16.16 7.18 2.42
N SER A 262 17.44 7.53 2.57
CA SER A 262 18.06 8.63 1.86
C SER A 262 18.10 8.40 0.34
N LEU A 263 18.33 7.16 -0.13
CA LEU A 263 18.24 6.83 -1.55
C LEU A 263 16.81 6.99 -2.09
N ALA A 264 15.81 6.59 -1.30
CA ALA A 264 14.41 6.77 -1.66
C ALA A 264 14.01 8.26 -1.71
N MET A 265 14.55 9.11 -0.83
CA MET A 265 14.32 10.56 -0.89
C MET A 265 14.92 11.20 -2.14
N ILE A 266 16.14 10.82 -2.53
CA ILE A 266 16.74 11.28 -3.81
C ILE A 266 15.89 10.79 -4.99
N ALA A 267 15.41 9.55 -4.94
CA ALA A 267 14.53 9.02 -5.99
C ALA A 267 13.19 9.79 -6.06
N ASP A 268 12.60 10.16 -4.93
CA ASP A 268 11.40 11.00 -4.88
C ASP A 268 11.66 12.38 -5.49
N MET A 269 12.79 13.00 -5.16
CA MET A 269 13.24 14.27 -5.73
C MET A 269 13.36 14.21 -7.24
N VAL A 270 14.08 13.20 -7.75
CA VAL A 270 14.27 13.00 -9.19
C VAL A 270 12.91 12.82 -9.87
N LEU A 271 12.01 12.03 -9.27
CA LEU A 271 10.67 11.80 -9.80
C LEU A 271 9.82 13.08 -9.79
N TYR A 272 9.88 13.87 -8.72
CA TYR A 272 9.20 15.15 -8.59
C TYR A 272 9.69 16.14 -9.65
N LEU A 273 11.01 16.33 -9.78
CA LEU A 273 11.62 17.22 -10.76
C LEU A 273 11.31 16.77 -12.19
N TRP A 274 11.31 15.46 -12.44
CA TRP A 274 10.91 14.92 -13.73
C TRP A 274 9.45 15.25 -14.07
N GLY A 275 8.53 15.09 -13.11
CA GLY A 275 7.10 15.38 -13.27
C GLY A 275 6.79 16.88 -13.40
N THR A 276 7.56 17.75 -12.76
CA THR A 276 7.37 19.21 -12.82
C THR A 276 8.02 19.84 -14.04
N LEU A 277 9.24 19.46 -14.41
CA LEU A 277 9.96 20.03 -15.55
C LEU A 277 9.37 19.62 -16.90
N HIS A 278 8.87 18.39 -17.03
CA HIS A 278 8.21 17.93 -18.26
C HIS A 278 6.76 18.42 -18.33
N ARG A 279 6.61 19.64 -18.86
CA ARG A 279 5.28 20.22 -19.15
C ARG A 279 4.36 19.25 -19.85
N CYS A 280 3.15 19.17 -19.34
CA CYS A 280 2.07 18.37 -19.89
C CYS A 280 2.32 16.85 -19.91
N MET A 281 3.43 16.33 -19.37
CA MET A 281 3.66 14.88 -19.37
C MET A 281 2.55 14.13 -18.62
N LEU A 282 2.13 14.69 -17.48
CA LEU A 282 1.05 14.16 -16.67
C LEU A 282 -0.35 14.46 -17.27
N SER A 283 -0.44 15.43 -18.19
CA SER A 283 -1.70 15.91 -18.78
C SER A 283 -1.93 15.51 -20.25
N THR A 284 -0.95 14.89 -20.92
CA THR A 284 -1.03 14.50 -22.33
C THR A 284 -0.58 13.06 -22.51
N GLY A 285 -1.10 12.40 -23.55
CA GLY A 285 -0.79 11.01 -23.87
C GLY A 285 -2.01 10.08 -23.96
N PRO A 286 -1.81 8.87 -24.50
CA PRO A 286 -2.88 7.92 -24.73
C PRO A 286 -3.47 7.45 -23.40
N ARG A 287 -4.80 7.34 -23.35
CA ARG A 287 -5.53 6.76 -22.22
C ARG A 287 -5.59 5.25 -22.37
N THR A 288 -5.27 4.56 -21.29
CA THR A 288 -5.38 3.10 -21.19
C THR A 288 -6.33 2.75 -20.05
N TYR A 289 -7.28 1.86 -20.30
CA TYR A 289 -8.16 1.34 -19.26
C TYR A 289 -7.35 0.43 -18.32
N TRP A 290 -7.27 0.81 -17.05
CA TRP A 290 -6.43 0.08 -16.10
C TRP A 290 -6.94 -1.35 -15.87
N LEU A 291 -8.26 -1.54 -15.83
CA LEU A 291 -8.92 -2.86 -15.75
C LEU A 291 -8.64 -3.77 -16.98
N ALA A 292 -8.21 -3.20 -18.11
CA ALA A 292 -7.80 -3.99 -19.27
C ALA A 292 -6.31 -4.38 -19.20
N ASN A 293 -5.49 -3.58 -18.50
CA ASN A 293 -4.06 -3.79 -18.37
C ASN A 293 -3.72 -4.52 -17.06
N ARG A 294 -3.70 -5.87 -17.12
CA ARG A 294 -3.44 -6.74 -15.96
C ARG A 294 -2.06 -6.47 -15.31
N PRO A 295 -0.95 -6.36 -16.08
CA PRO A 295 0.36 -6.05 -15.48
C PRO A 295 0.37 -4.74 -14.69
N TRP A 296 -0.27 -3.68 -15.22
CA TRP A 296 -0.35 -2.41 -14.51
C TRP A 296 -1.17 -2.52 -13.23
N SER A 297 -2.34 -3.18 -13.29
CA SER A 297 -3.18 -3.39 -12.10
C SER A 297 -2.49 -4.23 -11.03
N PHE A 298 -1.73 -5.26 -11.44
CA PHE A 298 -0.94 -6.09 -10.53
C PHE A 298 0.19 -5.30 -9.89
N GLY A 299 0.97 -4.56 -10.69
CA GLY A 299 2.05 -3.71 -10.19
C GLY A 299 1.52 -2.66 -9.21
N PHE A 300 0.36 -2.07 -9.51
CA PHE A 300 -0.29 -1.11 -8.62
C PHE A 300 -0.66 -1.73 -7.27
N LEU A 301 -1.37 -2.88 -7.27
CA LEU A 301 -1.73 -3.58 -6.03
C LEU A 301 -0.51 -4.05 -5.24
N LEU A 302 0.52 -4.57 -5.92
CA LEU A 302 1.74 -5.05 -5.29
C LEU A 302 2.48 -3.92 -4.59
N LEU A 303 2.63 -2.76 -5.25
CA LEU A 303 3.36 -1.63 -4.68
C LEU A 303 2.59 -0.93 -3.57
N VAL A 304 1.26 -0.81 -3.66
CA VAL A 304 0.45 -0.31 -2.53
C VAL A 304 0.60 -1.26 -1.34
N PHE A 305 0.41 -2.56 -1.55
CA PHE A 305 0.56 -3.54 -0.47
C PHE A 305 1.96 -3.52 0.15
N ALA A 306 3.02 -3.43 -0.67
CA ALA A 306 4.39 -3.39 -0.16
C ALA A 306 4.66 -2.12 0.66
N ALA A 307 4.15 -0.96 0.22
CA ALA A 307 4.25 0.28 0.98
C ALA A 307 3.50 0.18 2.32
N GLU A 308 2.28 -0.35 2.32
CA GLU A 308 1.48 -0.57 3.53
C GLU A 308 2.09 -1.58 4.49
N PHE A 309 2.70 -2.64 3.95
CA PHE A 309 3.40 -3.66 4.73
C PHE A 309 4.54 -3.04 5.53
N PHE A 310 5.43 -2.29 4.88
CA PHE A 310 6.53 -1.62 5.58
C PHE A 310 6.06 -0.49 6.48
N MET A 311 4.99 0.21 6.10
CA MET A 311 4.37 1.20 6.97
C MET A 311 3.81 0.56 8.25
N GLY A 312 3.20 -0.63 8.15
CA GLY A 312 2.68 -1.37 9.30
C GLY A 312 3.80 -1.81 10.22
N ALA A 313 4.85 -2.39 9.65
CA ALA A 313 6.06 -2.75 10.39
C ALA A 313 6.70 -1.54 11.10
N ALA A 314 6.81 -0.38 10.42
CA ALA A 314 7.34 0.84 11.02
C ALA A 314 6.47 1.35 12.18
N PHE A 315 5.14 1.21 12.09
CA PHE A 315 4.22 1.61 13.14
C PHE A 315 4.30 0.68 14.36
N ASP A 316 4.40 -0.63 14.14
CA ASP A 316 4.59 -1.60 15.21
C ASP A 316 5.93 -1.38 15.92
N VAL A 317 7.02 -1.18 15.18
CA VAL A 317 8.32 -0.84 15.75
C VAL A 317 8.24 0.46 16.54
N GLN A 318 7.52 1.47 16.04
CA GLN A 318 7.37 2.75 16.73
C GLN A 318 6.59 2.63 18.04
N TYR A 319 5.61 1.72 18.08
CA TYR A 319 4.72 1.52 19.21
C TYR A 319 5.31 0.58 20.28
N TYR A 320 5.80 -0.59 19.87
CA TYR A 320 6.36 -1.61 20.78
C TYR A 320 7.85 -1.42 21.06
N GLY A 321 8.56 -0.64 20.24
CA GLY A 321 10.01 -0.55 20.23
C GLY A 321 10.66 -1.62 19.34
N ALA A 322 11.83 -1.30 18.77
CA ALA A 322 12.52 -2.17 17.82
C ALA A 322 12.89 -3.56 18.40
N VAL A 323 13.52 -3.59 19.58
CA VAL A 323 13.98 -4.84 20.19
C VAL A 323 12.80 -5.74 20.58
N PRO A 324 11.76 -5.25 21.30
CA PRO A 324 10.59 -6.07 21.62
C PRO A 324 9.84 -6.57 20.39
N PHE A 325 9.69 -5.72 19.36
CA PHE A 325 9.02 -6.11 18.12
C PHE A 325 9.76 -7.24 17.40
N ILE A 326 11.05 -7.08 17.13
CA ILE A 326 11.84 -8.11 16.44
C ILE A 326 11.90 -9.41 17.25
N ALA A 327 12.03 -9.32 18.59
CA ALA A 327 11.98 -10.50 19.44
C ALA A 327 10.61 -11.21 19.38
N SER A 328 9.51 -10.46 19.28
CA SER A 328 8.16 -11.02 19.23
C SER A 328 7.83 -11.77 17.94
N THR A 329 8.54 -11.49 16.84
CA THR A 329 8.31 -12.20 15.58
C THR A 329 8.78 -13.65 15.63
N GLY A 330 9.75 -13.99 16.49
CA GLY A 330 10.27 -15.37 16.58
C GLY A 330 11.23 -15.75 15.44
N ILE A 331 11.91 -14.77 14.84
CA ILE A 331 12.96 -14.99 13.82
C ILE A 331 14.12 -15.78 14.43
N VAL A 332 14.65 -16.73 13.66
CA VAL A 332 15.70 -17.66 14.09
C VAL A 332 17.06 -17.23 13.53
N PRO A 333 18.17 -17.36 14.27
CA PRO A 333 19.49 -17.01 13.75
C PRO A 333 19.88 -17.87 12.53
N LEU A 334 20.28 -17.19 11.45
CA LEU A 334 20.74 -17.76 10.18
C LEU A 334 22.16 -18.35 10.29
N THR A 335 22.29 -19.41 11.08
CA THR A 335 23.55 -20.16 11.29
C THR A 335 23.40 -21.63 10.87
N GLY A 336 24.50 -22.26 10.44
CA GLY A 336 24.56 -23.69 10.09
C GLY A 336 24.97 -23.97 8.63
N SER A 337 24.61 -25.15 8.12
CA SER A 337 24.85 -25.52 6.72
C SER A 337 24.01 -24.66 5.76
N ILE A 338 24.44 -24.56 4.49
CA ILE A 338 23.71 -23.76 3.47
C ILE A 338 22.24 -24.18 3.36
N LEU A 339 21.94 -25.49 3.44
CA LEU A 339 20.57 -26.00 3.42
C LEU A 339 19.77 -25.56 4.66
N ALA A 340 20.40 -25.56 5.83
CA ALA A 340 19.77 -25.09 7.07
C ALA A 340 19.53 -23.57 7.03
N VAL A 341 20.48 -22.80 6.51
CA VAL A 341 20.34 -21.34 6.33
C VAL A 341 19.22 -21.03 5.34
N ALA A 342 19.13 -21.75 4.21
CA ALA A 342 18.03 -21.59 3.26
C ALA A 342 16.68 -21.94 3.88
N GLY A 343 16.59 -23.04 4.63
CA GLY A 343 15.37 -23.44 5.34
C GLY A 343 14.92 -22.43 6.39
N LYS A 344 15.86 -21.92 7.20
CA LYS A 344 15.59 -20.86 8.20
C LYS A 344 15.20 -19.55 7.53
N ALA A 345 15.85 -19.13 6.45
CA ALA A 345 15.50 -17.91 5.74
C ALA A 345 14.07 -17.95 5.15
N VAL A 346 13.64 -19.11 4.63
CA VAL A 346 12.26 -19.30 4.15
C VAL A 346 11.26 -19.25 5.32
N PHE A 347 11.59 -19.89 6.44
CA PHE A 347 10.77 -19.83 7.66
C PHE A 347 10.65 -18.39 8.17
N ASP A 348 11.78 -17.69 8.34
CA ASP A 348 11.85 -16.31 8.82
C ASP A 348 11.08 -15.36 7.91
N PHE A 349 11.11 -15.58 6.59
CA PHE A 349 10.32 -14.81 5.64
C PHE A 349 8.82 -14.94 5.92
N PHE A 350 8.28 -16.16 6.04
CA PHE A 350 6.85 -16.35 6.29
C PHE A 350 6.42 -15.86 7.67
N ILE A 351 7.25 -16.10 8.69
CA ILE A 351 7.00 -15.65 10.05
C ILE A 351 7.00 -14.12 10.12
N PHE A 352 8.02 -13.45 9.57
CA PHE A 352 8.08 -11.99 9.56
C PHE A 352 6.93 -11.41 8.74
N PHE A 353 6.66 -11.96 7.55
CA PHE A 353 5.57 -11.51 6.69
C PHE A 353 4.22 -11.65 7.39
N GLY A 354 3.92 -12.80 7.99
CA GLY A 354 2.67 -13.02 8.71
C GLY A 354 2.56 -12.18 9.97
N SER A 355 3.66 -11.97 10.71
CA SER A 355 3.67 -11.16 11.93
C SER A 355 3.33 -9.70 11.63
N VAL A 356 3.83 -9.15 10.52
CA VAL A 356 3.50 -7.79 10.07
C VAL A 356 2.10 -7.73 9.46
N SER A 357 1.73 -8.65 8.58
CA SER A 357 0.44 -8.60 7.86
C SER A 357 -0.77 -8.91 8.73
N LEU A 358 -0.55 -9.52 9.90
CA LEU A 358 -1.56 -9.77 10.93
C LEU A 358 -1.41 -8.81 12.13
N SER A 359 -0.52 -7.83 12.04
CA SER A 359 -0.29 -6.88 13.12
C SER A 359 -1.44 -5.89 13.26
N SER A 360 -1.59 -5.35 14.47
CA SER A 360 -2.64 -4.39 14.80
C SER A 360 -2.55 -3.14 13.92
N TRP A 361 -1.36 -2.56 13.76
CA TRP A 361 -1.20 -1.32 13.00
C TRP A 361 -1.39 -1.53 11.50
N PHE A 362 -0.93 -2.66 10.96
CA PHE A 362 -1.21 -3.02 9.57
C PHE A 362 -2.72 -3.15 9.32
N LEU A 363 -3.44 -3.87 10.19
CA LEU A 363 -4.90 -4.03 10.10
C LEU A 363 -5.66 -2.71 10.32
N VAL A 364 -5.18 -1.83 11.20
CA VAL A 364 -5.78 -0.49 11.37
C VAL A 364 -5.72 0.32 10.08
N MET A 365 -4.55 0.39 9.44
CA MET A 365 -4.37 1.18 8.22
C MET A 365 -5.16 0.60 7.05
N MET A 366 -5.03 -0.71 6.83
CA MET A 366 -5.80 -1.41 5.80
C MET A 366 -7.31 -1.29 6.07
N GLY A 367 -7.73 -1.32 7.33
CA GLY A 367 -9.11 -1.08 7.75
C GLY A 367 -9.63 0.31 7.41
N ILE A 368 -8.83 1.36 7.66
CA ILE A 368 -9.17 2.74 7.31
C ILE A 368 -9.26 2.89 5.78
N GLU A 369 -8.28 2.36 5.07
CA GLU A 369 -8.12 2.49 3.64
C GLU A 369 -9.23 1.73 2.88
N MET A 370 -9.34 0.42 3.09
CA MET A 370 -10.42 -0.40 2.51
C MET A 370 -11.81 0.02 3.04
N GLY A 371 -11.90 0.37 4.32
CA GLY A 371 -13.15 0.78 4.94
C GLY A 371 -13.71 2.07 4.35
N SER A 372 -12.85 3.04 4.01
CA SER A 372 -13.26 4.27 3.33
C SER A 372 -13.89 3.99 1.96
N LEU A 373 -13.35 3.02 1.21
CA LEU A 373 -13.89 2.60 -0.08
C LEU A 373 -15.25 1.92 0.06
N VAL A 374 -15.47 1.18 1.14
CA VAL A 374 -16.78 0.61 1.47
C VAL A 374 -17.77 1.73 1.83
N VAL A 375 -17.36 2.74 2.59
CA VAL A 375 -18.21 3.91 2.90
C VAL A 375 -18.65 4.60 1.60
N PHE A 376 -17.76 4.75 0.62
CA PHE A 376 -18.12 5.26 -0.70
C PHE A 376 -19.11 4.35 -1.45
N LYS A 377 -19.01 3.02 -1.30
CA LYS A 377 -19.98 2.06 -1.88
C LYS A 377 -21.34 2.13 -1.18
N ILE A 378 -21.39 2.28 0.15
CA ILE A 378 -22.63 2.45 0.92
C ILE A 378 -23.45 3.62 0.37
N ARG A 379 -22.79 4.76 0.11
CA ARG A 379 -23.43 5.97 -0.45
C ARG A 379 -24.05 5.76 -1.83
N LYS A 380 -23.51 4.83 -2.64
CA LYS A 380 -23.97 4.54 -4.01
C LYS A 380 -24.97 3.37 -4.09
N THR A 381 -25.06 2.55 -3.05
CA THR A 381 -25.92 1.35 -3.02
C THR A 381 -27.38 1.77 -2.90
N ARG A 382 -28.30 1.17 -3.67
CA ARG A 382 -29.75 1.50 -3.63
C ARG A 382 -30.48 0.74 -2.53
N ASP A 383 -30.19 -0.56 -2.39
CA ASP A 383 -30.88 -1.43 -1.45
C ASP A 383 -30.48 -1.18 0.01
N MET A 384 -31.47 -0.96 0.87
CA MET A 384 -31.26 -0.70 2.30
C MET A 384 -30.69 -1.92 3.02
N GLU A 385 -31.09 -3.13 2.64
CA GLU A 385 -30.60 -4.36 3.28
C GLU A 385 -29.10 -4.55 3.04
N THR A 386 -28.65 -4.20 1.83
CA THR A 386 -27.23 -4.18 1.46
C THR A 386 -26.47 -3.09 2.20
N ARG A 387 -27.04 -1.87 2.37
CA ARG A 387 -26.40 -0.79 3.14
C ARG A 387 -26.18 -1.17 4.61
N ILE A 388 -27.18 -1.78 5.25
CA ILE A 388 -27.08 -2.26 6.63
C ILE A 388 -25.99 -3.33 6.72
N ARG A 389 -25.96 -4.27 5.77
CA ARG A 389 -24.92 -5.31 5.74
C ARG A 389 -23.51 -4.72 5.64
N LEU A 390 -23.28 -3.80 4.71
CA LEU A 390 -21.98 -3.16 4.53
C LEU A 390 -21.55 -2.40 5.80
N SER A 391 -22.50 -1.79 6.50
CA SER A 391 -22.23 -1.11 7.77
C SER A 391 -21.87 -2.10 8.88
N LEU A 392 -22.63 -3.20 9.01
CA LEU A 392 -22.33 -4.28 9.95
C LEU A 392 -20.95 -4.91 9.69
N MET A 393 -20.59 -5.09 8.42
CA MET A 393 -19.30 -5.61 8.00
C MET A 393 -18.14 -4.71 8.44
N LEU A 394 -18.27 -3.39 8.30
CA LEU A 394 -17.26 -2.43 8.77
C LEU A 394 -17.13 -2.41 10.29
N VAL A 395 -18.27 -2.40 10.99
CA VAL A 395 -18.28 -2.43 12.47
C VAL A 395 -17.67 -3.74 12.97
N ALA A 396 -18.03 -4.86 12.37
CA ALA A 396 -17.49 -6.16 12.71
C ALA A 396 -15.98 -6.24 12.48
N TYR A 397 -15.46 -5.69 11.38
CA TYR A 397 -14.02 -5.59 11.15
C TYR A 397 -13.33 -4.76 12.24
N GLY A 398 -13.84 -3.58 12.55
CA GLY A 398 -13.28 -2.72 13.59
C GLY A 398 -13.29 -3.39 14.97
N ILE A 399 -14.35 -4.13 15.30
CA ILE A 399 -14.48 -4.82 16.58
C ILE A 399 -13.59 -6.06 16.65
N TYR A 400 -13.71 -6.97 15.67
CA TYR A 400 -13.07 -8.30 15.73
C TYR A 400 -11.63 -8.33 15.24
N SER A 401 -11.21 -7.41 14.37
CA SER A 401 -9.82 -7.37 13.85
C SER A 401 -8.93 -6.39 14.60
N ILE A 402 -9.51 -5.28 15.11
CA ILE A 402 -8.74 -4.19 15.71
C ILE A 402 -9.00 -4.12 17.21
N LEU A 403 -10.22 -3.75 17.61
CA LEU A 403 -10.53 -3.36 18.99
C LEU A 403 -10.31 -4.50 19.99
N LEU A 404 -10.93 -5.66 19.74
CA LEU A 404 -10.89 -6.77 20.68
C LEU A 404 -9.49 -7.40 20.78
N PRO A 405 -8.81 -7.77 19.67
CA PRO A 405 -7.50 -8.41 19.76
C PRO A 405 -6.38 -7.48 20.20
N SER A 406 -6.48 -6.17 19.90
CA SER A 406 -5.35 -5.24 20.09
C SER A 406 -5.47 -4.39 21.36
N PHE A 407 -6.69 -4.06 21.80
CA PHE A 407 -6.89 -3.06 22.86
C PHE A 407 -7.66 -3.57 24.08
N ILE A 408 -8.60 -4.52 23.91
CA ILE A 408 -9.43 -5.01 25.02
C ILE A 408 -8.87 -6.31 25.62
N ILE A 409 -8.57 -7.29 24.78
CA ILE A 409 -8.02 -8.57 25.20
C ILE A 409 -6.54 -8.54 24.83
N GLN A 410 -5.71 -7.98 25.71
CA GLN A 410 -4.25 -7.95 25.53
C GLN A 410 -3.71 -9.37 25.51
N ASN A 411 -3.66 -9.97 24.33
CA ASN A 411 -3.39 -11.37 24.01
C ASN A 411 -2.38 -12.03 24.97
N PRO A 412 -2.82 -12.59 26.11
CA PRO A 412 -1.99 -13.55 26.80
C PRO A 412 -2.22 -14.85 26.03
N ALA A 413 -1.15 -15.55 25.67
CA ALA A 413 -1.20 -16.84 24.98
C ALA A 413 -2.11 -17.91 25.65
N SER A 414 -2.76 -17.61 26.78
CA SER A 414 -3.62 -18.48 27.56
C SER A 414 -5.13 -18.38 27.28
N VAL A 415 -5.70 -17.32 26.70
CA VAL A 415 -7.16 -17.29 26.47
C VAL A 415 -7.61 -16.41 25.29
N PRO A 416 -7.69 -16.91 24.06
CA PRO A 416 -8.37 -16.22 22.98
C PRO A 416 -9.74 -16.87 22.77
N PHE A 417 -10.85 -16.21 23.12
CA PHE A 417 -12.18 -16.61 22.63
C PHE A 417 -12.51 -15.90 21.30
N ILE A 418 -11.88 -14.74 21.06
CA ILE A 418 -12.24 -13.83 19.96
C ILE A 418 -11.29 -13.94 18.77
N GLY A 419 -10.02 -14.29 19.02
CA GLY A 419 -9.07 -14.62 17.95
C GLY A 419 -9.51 -15.81 17.09
N TRP A 420 -10.35 -16.72 17.63
CA TRP A 420 -10.88 -17.91 16.94
C TRP A 420 -12.09 -17.66 16.02
N SER A 421 -12.48 -16.40 15.83
CA SER A 421 -13.57 -16.01 14.93
C SER A 421 -13.29 -16.32 13.45
N MET A 422 -12.03 -16.59 13.09
CA MET A 422 -11.57 -16.82 11.71
C MET A 422 -11.23 -18.29 11.41
N GLY A 423 -11.53 -19.22 12.32
CA GLY A 423 -11.26 -20.66 12.19
C GLY A 423 -10.17 -21.19 13.12
N ILE A 424 -9.80 -22.46 12.93
CA ILE A 424 -8.77 -23.16 13.72
C ILE A 424 -7.39 -22.51 13.49
N GLY A 425 -6.58 -22.38 14.55
CA GLY A 425 -5.18 -21.92 14.51
C GLY A 425 -4.95 -20.41 14.60
N THR A 426 -6.03 -19.64 14.55
CA THR A 426 -6.05 -18.17 14.45
C THR A 426 -5.54 -17.42 15.66
N ALA A 427 -5.43 -18.07 16.82
CA ALA A 427 -5.03 -17.39 18.05
C ALA A 427 -4.03 -18.19 18.91
N GLY A 428 -3.33 -19.13 18.27
CA GLY A 428 -2.28 -19.93 18.89
C GLY A 428 -2.54 -21.43 18.87
N PRO A 429 -1.75 -22.19 19.65
CA PRO A 429 -1.81 -23.64 19.71
C PRO A 429 -3.20 -24.16 20.12
N VAL A 430 -3.55 -25.35 19.65
CA VAL A 430 -4.79 -26.05 20.04
C VAL A 430 -4.65 -26.60 21.45
N SER A 431 -4.95 -25.78 22.45
CA SER A 431 -5.00 -26.19 23.86
C SER A 431 -6.30 -26.93 24.18
N PRO A 432 -6.30 -27.93 25.10
CA PRO A 432 -7.52 -28.60 25.56
C PRO A 432 -8.61 -27.64 26.06
N LEU A 433 -8.22 -26.50 26.64
CA LEU A 433 -9.14 -25.47 27.13
C LEU A 433 -9.88 -24.72 26.00
N LEU A 434 -9.33 -24.74 24.78
CA LEU A 434 -9.84 -23.99 23.63
C LEU A 434 -10.76 -24.81 22.71
N ILE A 435 -10.77 -26.14 22.86
CA ILE A 435 -11.58 -27.04 22.02
C ILE A 435 -13.07 -26.70 22.09
N LEU A 436 -13.62 -26.48 23.29
CA LEU A 436 -15.05 -26.18 23.47
C LEU A 436 -15.41 -24.82 22.85
N PRO A 437 -14.69 -23.70 23.11
CA PRO A 437 -14.82 -22.46 22.36
C PRO A 437 -14.80 -22.62 20.84
N MET A 438 -13.84 -23.38 20.30
CA MET A 438 -13.72 -23.61 18.86
C MET A 438 -14.92 -24.35 18.30
N LEU A 439 -15.40 -25.41 18.95
CA LEU A 439 -16.58 -26.14 18.50
C LEU A 439 -17.82 -25.23 18.53
N LEU A 440 -17.94 -24.39 19.56
CA LEU A 440 -19.05 -23.45 19.69
C LEU A 440 -19.07 -22.42 18.54
N THR A 441 -17.91 -21.90 18.09
CA THR A 441 -17.86 -20.96 16.95
C THR A 441 -18.32 -21.64 15.65
N TYR A 442 -17.90 -22.88 15.38
CA TYR A 442 -18.37 -23.64 14.22
C TYR A 442 -19.87 -23.95 14.29
N VAL A 443 -20.39 -24.32 15.47
CA VAL A 443 -21.82 -24.61 15.66
C VAL A 443 -22.66 -23.34 15.44
N ILE A 444 -22.30 -22.22 16.06
CA ILE A 444 -23.02 -20.94 15.90
C ILE A 444 -22.98 -20.48 14.44
N SER A 445 -21.81 -20.50 13.81
CA SER A 445 -21.67 -20.12 12.40
C SER A 445 -22.44 -21.06 11.48
N GLY A 446 -22.49 -22.36 11.79
CA GLY A 446 -23.28 -23.35 11.06
C GLY A 446 -24.78 -23.07 11.16
N ILE A 447 -25.31 -22.83 12.36
CA ILE A 447 -26.72 -22.48 12.58
C ILE A 447 -27.06 -21.21 11.80
N LEU A 448 -26.26 -20.15 11.93
CA LEU A 448 -26.49 -18.90 11.20
C LEU A 448 -26.43 -19.10 9.69
N SER A 449 -25.50 -19.91 9.18
CA SER A 449 -25.42 -20.25 7.76
C SER A 449 -26.60 -21.08 7.27
N LEU A 450 -27.22 -21.90 8.12
CA LEU A 450 -28.44 -22.62 7.80
C LEU A 450 -29.64 -21.66 7.69
N LEU A 451 -29.71 -20.66 8.57
CA LEU A 451 -30.81 -19.69 8.65
C LEU A 451 -30.74 -18.58 7.58
N PHE A 452 -29.56 -18.00 7.40
CA PHE A 452 -29.32 -16.79 6.60
C PHE A 452 -28.37 -17.02 5.41
N GLY A 453 -27.85 -18.24 5.26
CA GLY A 453 -26.87 -18.59 4.24
C GLY A 453 -25.46 -18.13 4.59
N SER A 454 -24.52 -18.42 3.69
CA SER A 454 -23.12 -17.96 3.74
C SER A 454 -22.97 -16.43 3.80
N ARG A 455 -24.05 -15.66 3.61
CA ARG A 455 -24.08 -14.20 3.78
C ARG A 455 -23.64 -13.77 5.17
N GLN A 456 -24.07 -14.48 6.21
CA GLN A 456 -23.73 -14.14 7.59
C GLN A 456 -22.22 -14.05 7.80
N LEU A 457 -21.48 -14.97 7.17
CA LEU A 457 -20.03 -15.01 7.20
C LEU A 457 -19.45 -13.73 6.58
N CYS A 458 -19.88 -13.40 5.37
CA CYS A 458 -19.39 -12.21 4.65
C CYS A 458 -19.91 -10.88 5.22
N SER A 459 -20.73 -10.91 6.27
CA SER A 459 -21.34 -9.72 6.88
C SER A 459 -20.84 -9.44 8.29
N VAL A 460 -20.46 -10.47 9.05
CA VAL A 460 -20.18 -10.35 10.49
C VAL A 460 -18.88 -11.05 10.91
N PHE A 461 -18.59 -12.24 10.40
CA PHE A 461 -17.45 -13.02 10.92
C PHE A 461 -16.19 -12.92 10.08
N CYS A 462 -16.32 -12.82 8.76
CA CYS A 462 -15.17 -12.74 7.88
C CYS A 462 -14.78 -11.28 7.66
N THR A 463 -13.50 -10.99 7.81
CA THR A 463 -12.92 -9.65 7.67
C THR A 463 -12.55 -9.34 6.22
N ALA A 464 -12.22 -10.38 5.45
CA ALA A 464 -11.98 -10.37 4.01
C ALA A 464 -12.95 -9.53 3.15
N PRO A 465 -14.28 -9.57 3.38
CA PRO A 465 -15.21 -8.87 2.52
C PRO A 465 -15.03 -7.35 2.57
N VAL A 466 -14.48 -6.78 3.65
CA VAL A 466 -14.13 -5.35 3.70
C VAL A 466 -13.15 -5.00 2.59
N MET A 467 -12.16 -5.86 2.34
CA MET A 467 -11.13 -5.64 1.32
C MET A 467 -11.66 -5.79 -0.11
N TYR A 468 -12.66 -6.67 -0.33
CA TYR A 468 -13.19 -6.91 -1.67
C TYR A 468 -14.40 -6.05 -2.05
N GLN A 469 -15.14 -5.53 -1.07
CA GLN A 469 -16.40 -4.80 -1.32
C GLN A 469 -16.23 -3.29 -1.40
N GLY A 470 -15.02 -2.73 -1.28
CA GLY A 470 -14.77 -1.31 -1.57
C GLY A 470 -15.03 -0.96 -3.03
N THR A 471 -15.33 0.30 -3.37
CA THR A 471 -15.62 0.74 -4.75
C THR A 471 -14.59 0.26 -5.78
N PHE A 472 -13.31 0.56 -5.55
CA PHE A 472 -12.21 0.18 -6.43
C PHE A 472 -12.09 -1.35 -6.60
N TYR A 473 -11.99 -2.08 -5.49
CA TYR A 473 -11.83 -3.54 -5.50
C TYR A 473 -13.05 -4.28 -6.06
N ASP A 474 -14.26 -3.77 -5.83
CA ASP A 474 -15.48 -4.32 -6.41
C ASP A 474 -15.45 -4.25 -7.95
N SER A 475 -14.85 -3.20 -8.52
CA SER A 475 -14.70 -3.07 -9.98
C SER A 475 -13.76 -4.12 -10.59
N MET A 476 -12.86 -4.69 -9.80
CA MET A 476 -11.94 -5.76 -10.22
C MET A 476 -12.64 -7.10 -10.45
N LYS A 477 -13.92 -7.27 -10.06
CA LYS A 477 -14.68 -8.47 -10.43
C LYS A 477 -14.77 -8.70 -11.94
N LYS A 478 -14.55 -7.67 -12.76
CA LYS A 478 -14.40 -7.83 -14.22
C LYS A 478 -13.24 -8.77 -14.61
N PHE A 479 -12.22 -8.93 -13.77
CA PHE A 479 -11.15 -9.92 -14.01
C PHE A 479 -11.63 -11.37 -13.94
N ASN A 480 -12.77 -11.64 -13.28
CA ASN A 480 -13.39 -12.96 -13.25
C ASN A 480 -13.85 -13.40 -14.65
N THR A 481 -14.22 -12.47 -15.53
CA THR A 481 -14.55 -12.79 -16.93
C THR A 481 -13.37 -12.61 -17.86
N SER A 482 -12.53 -11.60 -17.62
CA SER A 482 -11.54 -11.16 -18.62
C SER A 482 -10.25 -11.98 -18.60
N SER A 483 -9.85 -12.53 -17.45
CA SER A 483 -8.60 -13.32 -17.33
C SER A 483 -8.83 -14.81 -17.60
N GLY A 484 -7.88 -15.45 -18.30
CA GLY A 484 -8.01 -16.86 -18.69
C GLY A 484 -8.03 -17.79 -17.48
N MET A 485 -7.13 -17.57 -16.52
CA MET A 485 -7.04 -18.34 -15.27
C MET A 485 -8.25 -18.11 -14.37
N SER A 486 -8.69 -16.87 -14.14
CA SER A 486 -9.90 -16.67 -13.33
C SER A 486 -11.15 -17.26 -13.97
N ARG A 487 -11.26 -17.21 -15.31
CA ARG A 487 -12.40 -17.79 -16.01
C ARG A 487 -12.48 -19.31 -15.82
N SER A 488 -11.35 -20.03 -15.80
CA SER A 488 -11.34 -21.47 -15.52
C SER A 488 -11.62 -21.78 -14.05
N LEU A 489 -11.29 -20.88 -13.12
CA LEU A 489 -11.57 -21.05 -11.69
C LEU A 489 -13.03 -20.71 -11.32
N THR A 490 -13.64 -19.73 -12.00
CA THR A 490 -14.98 -19.22 -11.67
C THR A 490 -16.11 -19.94 -12.42
N ARG A 491 -15.85 -20.44 -13.64
CA ARG A 491 -16.87 -21.18 -14.39
C ARG A 491 -17.23 -22.47 -13.68
N ALA A 492 -18.51 -22.86 -13.80
CA ALA A 492 -19.01 -24.15 -13.35
C ALA A 492 -18.54 -25.30 -14.26
N ASP A 493 -17.29 -25.27 -14.74
CA ASP A 493 -16.73 -26.30 -15.60
C ASP A 493 -16.07 -27.43 -14.80
N ARG A 494 -15.68 -28.50 -15.49
CA ARG A 494 -15.08 -29.69 -14.85
C ARG A 494 -13.74 -29.35 -14.19
N THR A 495 -12.98 -28.42 -14.77
CA THR A 495 -11.63 -28.07 -14.33
C THR A 495 -11.66 -27.21 -13.06
N GLY A 496 -12.47 -26.15 -13.02
CA GLY A 496 -12.63 -25.31 -11.83
C GLY A 496 -13.15 -26.10 -10.63
N ASN A 497 -14.13 -26.98 -10.86
CA ASN A 497 -14.62 -27.88 -9.81
C ASN A 497 -13.55 -28.87 -9.32
N MET A 498 -12.68 -29.37 -10.20
CA MET A 498 -11.57 -30.25 -9.83
C MET A 498 -10.54 -29.51 -8.97
N VAL A 499 -10.10 -28.32 -9.41
CA VAL A 499 -9.15 -27.49 -8.66
C VAL A 499 -9.71 -27.16 -7.27
N TYR A 500 -10.96 -26.70 -7.20
CA TYR A 500 -11.62 -26.41 -5.93
C TYR A 500 -11.64 -27.60 -4.99
N ARG A 501 -11.97 -28.80 -5.48
CA ARG A 501 -12.01 -30.02 -4.66
C ARG A 501 -10.62 -30.41 -4.15
N ILE A 502 -9.60 -30.35 -5.01
CA ILE A 502 -8.23 -30.69 -4.64
C ILE A 502 -7.72 -29.72 -3.57
N VAL A 503 -7.85 -28.41 -3.81
CA VAL A 503 -7.37 -27.38 -2.89
C VAL A 503 -8.15 -27.42 -1.57
N SER A 504 -9.48 -27.51 -1.61
CA SER A 504 -10.30 -27.60 -0.40
C SER A 504 -9.95 -28.83 0.43
N ASN A 505 -9.75 -29.99 -0.20
CA ASN A 505 -9.38 -31.21 0.52
C ASN A 505 -7.97 -31.09 1.12
N MET A 506 -7.01 -30.53 0.36
CA MET A 506 -5.66 -30.28 0.85
C MET A 506 -5.67 -29.39 2.10
N VAL A 507 -6.44 -28.29 2.07
CA VAL A 507 -6.57 -27.39 3.22
C VAL A 507 -7.19 -28.10 4.42
N TYR A 508 -8.32 -28.79 4.26
CA TYR A 508 -8.93 -29.51 5.38
C TYR A 508 -8.00 -30.58 5.98
N VAL A 509 -7.32 -31.36 5.14
CA VAL A 509 -6.37 -32.38 5.60
C VAL A 509 -5.21 -31.72 6.36
N SER A 510 -4.65 -30.63 5.83
CA SER A 510 -3.54 -29.93 6.47
C SER A 510 -3.92 -29.33 7.82
N VAL A 511 -5.09 -28.69 7.92
CA VAL A 511 -5.58 -28.10 9.18
C VAL A 511 -5.90 -29.18 10.20
N ILE A 512 -6.57 -30.27 9.80
CA ILE A 512 -6.88 -31.37 10.73
C ILE A 512 -5.58 -32.00 11.24
N ALA A 513 -4.61 -32.26 10.35
CA ALA A 513 -3.33 -32.83 10.74
C ALA A 513 -2.56 -31.89 11.69
N ALA A 514 -2.45 -30.60 11.36
CA ALA A 514 -1.76 -29.62 12.18
C ALA A 514 -2.45 -29.41 13.53
N ALA A 515 -3.79 -29.35 13.58
CA ALA A 515 -4.55 -29.26 14.81
C ALA A 515 -4.37 -30.47 15.73
N VAL A 516 -4.32 -31.69 15.17
CA VAL A 516 -4.06 -32.92 15.94
C VAL A 516 -2.63 -32.93 16.49
N ILE A 517 -1.64 -32.54 15.68
CA ILE A 517 -0.24 -32.45 16.11
C ILE A 517 -0.10 -31.39 17.21
N SER A 518 -0.67 -30.20 17.01
CA SER A 518 -0.69 -29.11 17.99
C SER A 518 -1.33 -29.52 19.31
N TRP A 519 -2.46 -30.26 19.27
CA TRP A 519 -3.08 -30.80 20.47
C TRP A 519 -2.21 -31.84 21.20
N LEU A 520 -1.57 -32.74 20.46
CA LEU A 520 -0.65 -33.73 21.04
C LEU A 520 0.59 -33.07 21.65
N ASP A 521 1.09 -31.99 21.04
CA ASP A 521 2.18 -31.17 21.54
C ASP A 521 1.78 -30.45 22.84
N SER A 522 0.61 -29.80 22.85
CA SER A 522 0.08 -29.10 24.03
C SER A 522 -0.18 -30.02 25.24
N THR A 523 -0.40 -31.32 24.98
CA THR A 523 -0.59 -32.34 26.03
C THR A 523 0.71 -33.05 26.43
N GLY A 524 1.86 -32.62 25.88
CA GLY A 524 3.18 -33.18 26.16
C GLY A 524 3.42 -34.58 25.61
N ARG A 525 2.59 -35.05 24.66
CA ARG A 525 2.72 -36.37 24.02
C ARG A 525 3.65 -36.36 22.81
N LEU A 526 3.75 -35.22 22.13
CA LEU A 526 4.71 -34.94 21.06
C LEU A 526 5.47 -33.65 21.42
N ASN A 527 6.63 -33.45 20.79
CA ASN A 527 7.44 -32.22 20.86
C ASN A 527 7.78 -31.76 19.44
N LEU A 528 6.76 -31.60 18.59
CA LEU A 528 6.93 -31.28 17.17
C LEU A 528 6.61 -29.79 16.96
N THR A 529 7.66 -28.98 16.84
CA THR A 529 7.55 -27.55 16.54
C THR A 529 8.39 -27.19 15.32
N PHE A 530 7.95 -26.19 14.56
CA PHE A 530 8.74 -25.59 13.48
C PHE A 530 9.61 -24.49 14.05
N TYR A 531 10.87 -24.82 14.37
CA TYR A 531 11.81 -23.89 15.00
C TYR A 531 11.26 -23.16 16.25
N GLY A 532 10.48 -23.87 17.07
CA GLY A 532 9.83 -23.31 18.26
C GLY A 532 8.42 -22.77 18.05
N THR A 533 7.94 -22.73 16.79
CA THR A 533 6.57 -22.32 16.47
C THR A 533 5.64 -23.53 16.38
N ASP A 534 4.44 -23.40 16.96
CA ASP A 534 3.40 -24.42 16.89
C ASP A 534 2.96 -24.71 15.43
N PRO A 535 2.77 -25.99 15.04
CA PRO A 535 2.38 -26.38 13.69
C PRO A 535 1.08 -25.75 13.16
N GLU A 536 0.07 -25.61 14.01
CA GLU A 536 -1.22 -25.06 13.62
C GLU A 536 -1.12 -23.54 13.46
N TYR A 537 -0.41 -22.86 14.37
CA TYR A 537 -0.14 -21.43 14.24
C TYR A 537 0.71 -21.10 13.00
N MET A 538 1.70 -21.93 12.67
CA MET A 538 2.48 -21.80 11.43
C MET A 538 1.59 -21.92 10.19
N LEU A 539 0.70 -22.91 10.16
CA LEU A 539 -0.23 -23.10 9.06
C LEU A 539 -1.19 -21.91 8.92
N TYR A 540 -1.64 -21.33 10.04
CA TYR A 540 -2.43 -20.10 10.07
C TYR A 540 -1.67 -18.91 9.48
N ILE A 541 -0.42 -18.68 9.90
CA ILE A 541 0.47 -17.65 9.34
C ILE A 541 0.62 -17.84 7.83
N PHE A 542 0.81 -19.07 7.37
CA PHE A 542 0.94 -19.34 5.94
C PHE A 542 -0.34 -19.02 5.17
N TYR A 543 -1.51 -19.52 5.62
CA TYR A 543 -2.75 -19.33 4.88
C TYR A 543 -3.33 -17.91 4.95
N PHE A 544 -3.33 -17.30 6.13
CA PHE A 544 -3.96 -16.00 6.37
C PHE A 544 -2.96 -14.86 6.45
N GLY A 545 -1.75 -15.10 6.95
CA GLY A 545 -0.68 -14.11 6.96
C GLY A 545 -0.02 -13.92 5.60
N PHE A 546 0.12 -14.97 4.79
CA PHE A 546 0.80 -14.89 3.48
C PHE A 546 -0.13 -15.14 2.28
N LEU A 547 -0.70 -16.34 2.17
CA LEU A 547 -1.44 -16.77 0.97
C LEU A 547 -2.65 -15.87 0.69
N TRP A 548 -3.33 -15.40 1.74
CA TRP A 548 -4.41 -14.43 1.66
C TRP A 548 -4.03 -13.20 0.83
N TYR A 549 -2.97 -12.51 1.24
CA TYR A 549 -2.49 -11.30 0.60
C TYR A 549 -1.87 -11.58 -0.77
N ALA A 550 -1.19 -12.71 -0.94
CA ALA A 550 -0.69 -13.14 -2.25
C ALA A 550 -1.85 -13.27 -3.26
N VAL A 551 -2.95 -13.93 -2.87
CA VAL A 551 -4.14 -14.06 -3.72
C VAL A 551 -4.84 -12.71 -3.92
N PHE A 552 -4.84 -11.83 -2.91
CA PHE A 552 -5.38 -10.48 -3.01
C PHE A 552 -4.64 -9.65 -4.08
N ILE A 553 -3.30 -9.63 -4.05
CA ILE A 553 -2.47 -8.92 -5.04
C ILE A 553 -2.62 -9.54 -6.43
N LEU A 554 -2.78 -10.87 -6.51
CA LEU A 554 -2.98 -11.61 -7.76
C LEU A 554 -4.40 -11.52 -8.33
N MET A 555 -5.30 -10.68 -7.78
CA MET A 555 -6.64 -10.46 -8.31
C MET A 555 -6.72 -10.21 -9.84
N PRO A 556 -5.81 -9.45 -10.47
CA PRO A 556 -5.82 -9.25 -11.92
C PRO A 556 -5.69 -10.54 -12.75
N TYR A 557 -5.17 -11.62 -12.15
CA TYR A 557 -4.95 -12.92 -12.78
C TYR A 557 -5.90 -14.02 -12.28
N VAL A 558 -6.10 -14.10 -10.95
CA VAL A 558 -6.90 -15.14 -10.29
C VAL A 558 -8.38 -14.72 -10.18
N GLY A 559 -8.66 -13.42 -10.29
CA GLY A 559 -9.98 -12.84 -10.09
C GLY A 559 -10.25 -12.45 -8.63
N SER A 560 -11.36 -11.74 -8.44
CA SER A 560 -11.85 -11.36 -7.12
C SER A 560 -12.41 -12.58 -6.37
N TYR A 561 -12.40 -12.53 -5.03
CA TYR A 561 -12.83 -13.63 -4.17
C TYR A 561 -12.14 -14.96 -4.46
N GLY A 562 -10.84 -14.90 -4.80
CA GLY A 562 -10.02 -16.09 -5.06
C GLY A 562 -10.10 -17.12 -3.94
N CYS A 563 -10.25 -16.70 -2.69
CA CYS A 563 -10.43 -17.58 -1.53
C CYS A 563 -11.64 -18.53 -1.62
N ILE A 564 -12.75 -18.05 -2.21
CA ILE A 564 -13.97 -18.83 -2.42
C ILE A 564 -13.84 -19.67 -3.69
N ASN A 565 -13.30 -19.06 -4.76
CA ASN A 565 -13.26 -19.69 -6.07
C ASN A 565 -12.26 -20.84 -6.14
N THR A 566 -11.13 -20.71 -5.44
CA THR A 566 -10.11 -21.77 -5.34
C THR A 566 -10.39 -22.74 -4.19
N GLY A 567 -11.14 -22.32 -3.17
CA GLY A 567 -11.48 -23.17 -2.03
C GLY A 567 -10.36 -23.33 -1.00
N TYR A 568 -9.37 -22.44 -0.94
CA TYR A 568 -8.38 -22.50 0.15
C TYR A 568 -8.90 -21.96 1.49
N CYS A 569 -9.99 -21.18 1.49
CA CYS A 569 -10.58 -20.67 2.72
C CYS A 569 -11.44 -21.74 3.40
N GLN A 570 -10.88 -22.43 4.39
CA GLN A 570 -11.60 -23.45 5.16
C GLN A 570 -12.91 -22.95 5.78
N TRP A 571 -12.88 -21.75 6.35
CA TRP A 571 -14.02 -21.14 7.03
C TRP A 571 -15.16 -20.81 6.05
N GLY A 572 -14.80 -20.33 4.86
CA GLY A 572 -15.73 -20.14 3.74
C GLY A 572 -16.33 -21.45 3.25
N ASN A 573 -15.53 -22.49 3.08
CA ASN A 573 -15.99 -23.79 2.60
C ASN A 573 -16.98 -24.46 3.55
N PHE A 574 -16.73 -24.40 4.87
CA PHE A 574 -17.64 -24.93 5.89
C PHE A 574 -19.01 -24.25 5.80
N ASN A 575 -19.04 -22.92 5.84
CA ASN A 575 -20.28 -22.16 5.79
C ASN A 575 -21.06 -22.34 4.48
N ARG A 576 -20.35 -22.49 3.35
CA ARG A 576 -20.95 -22.80 2.05
C ARG A 576 -21.56 -24.19 2.00
N PHE A 577 -20.90 -25.18 2.60
CA PHE A 577 -21.42 -26.53 2.71
C PHE A 577 -22.73 -26.55 3.50
N ILE A 578 -22.76 -25.91 4.67
CA ILE A 578 -23.97 -25.82 5.50
C ILE A 578 -25.07 -25.00 4.81
N SER A 579 -24.73 -23.86 4.21
CA SER A 579 -25.68 -23.00 3.48
C SER A 579 -26.40 -23.71 2.34
N ARG A 580 -25.82 -24.79 1.77
CA ARG A 580 -26.49 -25.61 0.76
C ARG A 580 -27.76 -26.27 1.29
N PHE A 581 -27.77 -26.66 2.56
CA PHE A 581 -28.91 -27.28 3.23
C PHE A 581 -29.86 -26.23 3.85
N GLY A 582 -29.41 -24.98 3.97
CA GLY A 582 -30.18 -23.90 4.57
C GLY A 582 -31.34 -23.34 3.73
N PHE A 583 -32.04 -22.38 4.32
CA PHE A 583 -33.17 -21.66 3.73
C PHE A 583 -32.76 -20.65 2.67
N PHE A 584 -31.50 -20.21 2.70
CA PHE A 584 -31.02 -19.11 1.87
C PHE A 584 -31.00 -19.46 0.38
N ARG A 585 -31.60 -18.58 -0.42
CA ARG A 585 -31.59 -18.58 -1.88
C ARG A 585 -31.94 -17.20 -2.41
N LEU A 586 -31.55 -16.91 -3.65
CA LEU A 586 -32.03 -15.73 -4.36
C LEU A 586 -33.31 -16.10 -5.12
N LYS A 587 -34.36 -15.31 -5.01
CA LYS A 587 -35.60 -15.50 -5.77
C LYS A 587 -35.88 -14.31 -6.65
N VAL A 588 -36.63 -14.55 -7.73
CA VAL A 588 -37.21 -13.48 -8.55
C VAL A 588 -38.69 -13.34 -8.30
N ARG A 589 -39.21 -12.12 -8.42
CA ARG A 589 -40.65 -11.85 -8.29
C ARG A 589 -41.41 -12.35 -9.51
N ASP A 590 -40.87 -12.12 -10.70
CA ASP A 590 -41.40 -12.59 -11.97
C ASP A 590 -40.29 -13.17 -12.87
N PRO A 591 -40.30 -14.50 -13.16
CA PRO A 591 -39.37 -15.11 -14.11
C PRO A 591 -39.44 -14.53 -15.53
N ASN A 592 -40.62 -14.08 -15.99
CA ASN A 592 -40.79 -13.55 -17.35
C ASN A 592 -40.04 -12.22 -17.54
N GLN A 593 -39.97 -11.40 -16.50
CA GLN A 593 -39.14 -10.19 -16.48
C GLN A 593 -37.65 -10.51 -16.66
N CYS A 594 -37.18 -11.69 -16.23
CA CYS A 594 -35.80 -12.12 -16.46
C CYS A 594 -35.55 -12.60 -17.89
N VAL A 595 -36.57 -13.16 -18.56
CA VAL A 595 -36.49 -13.57 -19.97
C VAL A 595 -36.36 -12.35 -20.88
N THR A 596 -37.15 -11.31 -20.61
CA THR A 596 -37.21 -10.08 -21.42
C THR A 596 -36.10 -9.08 -21.10
N CYS A 597 -35.34 -9.30 -20.01
CA CYS A 597 -34.23 -8.42 -19.61
C CYS A 597 -33.06 -8.47 -20.63
N PRO A 598 -32.72 -7.34 -21.27
CA PRO A 598 -31.72 -7.32 -22.34
C PRO A 598 -30.28 -7.43 -21.83
N THR A 599 -29.95 -6.81 -20.69
CA THR A 599 -28.56 -6.65 -20.23
C THR A 599 -28.09 -7.78 -19.31
N LYS A 600 -28.98 -8.38 -18.52
CA LYS A 600 -28.68 -9.43 -17.53
C LYS A 600 -27.51 -9.06 -16.61
N ASP A 601 -27.48 -7.80 -16.16
CA ASP A 601 -26.40 -7.21 -15.36
C ASP A 601 -26.09 -7.96 -14.06
N CYS A 602 -27.04 -8.73 -13.53
CA CYS A 602 -26.83 -9.57 -12.36
C CYS A 602 -25.68 -10.59 -12.52
N ALA A 603 -25.43 -11.09 -13.73
CA ALA A 603 -24.35 -12.03 -14.00
C ALA A 603 -22.96 -11.37 -13.92
N SER A 604 -22.82 -10.16 -14.47
CA SER A 604 -21.56 -9.41 -14.45
C SER A 604 -21.30 -8.75 -13.08
N ALA A 605 -22.36 -8.47 -12.33
CA ALA A 605 -22.28 -7.91 -10.99
C ALA A 605 -21.80 -8.92 -9.92
N CYS A 606 -21.88 -10.23 -10.20
CA CYS A 606 -21.59 -11.27 -9.23
C CYS A 606 -20.09 -11.30 -8.85
N PRO A 607 -19.73 -11.01 -7.59
CA PRO A 607 -18.33 -10.86 -7.17
C PRO A 607 -17.51 -12.16 -7.22
N VAL A 608 -18.18 -13.31 -7.13
CA VAL A 608 -17.57 -14.65 -7.24
C VAL A 608 -17.65 -15.24 -8.66
N GLY A 609 -18.19 -14.48 -9.64
CA GLY A 609 -18.25 -14.94 -11.03
C GLY A 609 -19.26 -16.04 -11.32
N ASN A 610 -20.36 -16.13 -10.58
CA ASN A 610 -21.43 -17.11 -10.85
C ASN A 610 -22.33 -16.67 -12.03
N TYR A 611 -21.84 -16.78 -13.26
CA TYR A 611 -22.57 -16.31 -14.46
C TYR A 611 -23.84 -17.11 -14.80
N GLY A 612 -24.03 -18.29 -14.20
CA GLY A 612 -25.21 -19.13 -14.43
C GLY A 612 -26.51 -18.61 -13.80
N GLN A 613 -26.44 -17.57 -12.96
CA GLN A 613 -27.58 -17.03 -12.21
C GLN A 613 -28.81 -16.68 -13.08
N PRO A 614 -28.68 -15.95 -14.21
CA PRO A 614 -29.84 -15.61 -15.03
C PRO A 614 -30.57 -16.84 -15.58
N GLY A 615 -29.82 -17.91 -15.91
CA GLY A 615 -30.40 -19.16 -16.38
C GLY A 615 -31.33 -19.79 -15.34
N SER A 616 -30.87 -19.89 -14.09
CA SER A 616 -31.69 -20.42 -12.98
C SER A 616 -32.90 -19.53 -12.65
N PHE A 617 -32.76 -18.20 -12.72
CA PHE A 617 -33.90 -17.31 -12.51
C PHE A 617 -35.00 -17.52 -13.56
N ILE A 618 -34.61 -17.77 -14.82
CA ILE A 618 -35.55 -18.03 -15.92
C ILE A 618 -36.21 -19.41 -15.77
N THR A 619 -35.45 -20.44 -15.42
CA THR A 619 -35.97 -21.82 -15.41
C THR A 619 -36.73 -22.19 -14.14
N THR A 620 -36.22 -21.77 -12.97
CA THR A 620 -36.74 -22.21 -11.67
C THR A 620 -37.31 -21.06 -10.84
N GLY A 621 -37.17 -19.80 -11.28
CA GLY A 621 -37.57 -18.63 -10.47
C GLY A 621 -36.70 -18.40 -9.23
N GLU A 622 -35.67 -19.23 -9.02
CA GLU A 622 -34.78 -19.17 -7.87
C GLU A 622 -33.37 -19.63 -8.23
N TYR A 623 -32.38 -19.09 -7.53
CA TYR A 623 -30.97 -19.46 -7.65
C TYR A 623 -30.42 -19.88 -6.29
N LYS A 624 -29.95 -21.13 -6.22
CA LYS A 624 -29.32 -21.73 -5.05
C LYS A 624 -28.06 -22.48 -5.48
N ASP A 625 -26.89 -21.94 -5.12
CA ASP A 625 -25.58 -22.53 -5.37
C ASP A 625 -24.72 -22.37 -4.11
N SER A 626 -23.95 -23.40 -3.79
CA SER A 626 -22.97 -23.37 -2.69
C SER A 626 -21.92 -22.26 -2.82
N ARG A 627 -21.61 -21.79 -4.04
CA ARG A 627 -20.71 -20.66 -4.31
C ARG A 627 -21.37 -19.30 -4.06
N CYS A 628 -22.69 -19.24 -3.92
CA CYS A 628 -23.35 -17.98 -3.60
C CYS A 628 -22.95 -17.55 -2.18
N VAL A 629 -22.44 -16.34 -2.05
CA VAL A 629 -22.07 -15.72 -0.77
C VAL A 629 -23.04 -14.65 -0.29
N GLY A 630 -24.14 -14.44 -1.01
CA GLY A 630 -25.22 -13.56 -0.57
C GLY A 630 -24.86 -12.08 -0.41
N ILE A 631 -23.79 -11.61 -1.06
CA ILE A 631 -23.39 -10.19 -1.11
C ILE A 631 -24.39 -9.33 -1.90
N GLY A 632 -25.23 -9.93 -2.75
CA GLY A 632 -26.31 -9.27 -3.47
C GLY A 632 -25.96 -7.99 -4.24
N ASP A 633 -24.73 -7.91 -4.77
CA ASP A 633 -24.44 -6.97 -5.86
C ASP A 633 -25.36 -7.26 -7.07
N CYS A 634 -25.75 -8.53 -7.27
CA CYS A 634 -26.73 -8.93 -8.27
C CYS A 634 -28.16 -8.38 -8.00
N VAL A 635 -28.53 -8.19 -6.73
CA VAL A 635 -29.81 -7.58 -6.33
C VAL A 635 -29.79 -6.09 -6.71
N ASN A 636 -28.72 -5.39 -6.32
CA ASN A 636 -28.54 -3.97 -6.62
C ASN A 636 -28.37 -3.68 -8.12
N ALA A 637 -27.78 -4.61 -8.88
CA ALA A 637 -27.57 -4.46 -10.32
C ALA A 637 -28.81 -4.79 -11.16
N CYS A 638 -29.88 -5.35 -10.56
CA CYS A 638 -31.08 -5.69 -11.31
C CYS A 638 -31.84 -4.41 -11.70
N PRO A 639 -31.97 -4.07 -13.01
CA PRO A 639 -32.61 -2.82 -13.42
C PRO A 639 -34.11 -2.76 -13.09
N TYR A 640 -34.75 -3.92 -12.91
CA TYR A 640 -36.18 -4.06 -12.63
C TYR A 640 -36.48 -4.38 -11.15
N GLU A 641 -35.48 -4.36 -10.26
CA GLU A 641 -35.64 -4.69 -8.83
C GLU A 641 -36.35 -6.04 -8.60
N ASN A 642 -36.14 -6.98 -9.52
CA ASN A 642 -36.87 -8.24 -9.58
C ASN A 642 -36.26 -9.33 -8.69
N ILE A 643 -34.99 -9.21 -8.31
CA ILE A 643 -34.27 -10.20 -7.50
C ILE A 643 -34.36 -9.79 -6.02
N PHE A 644 -34.64 -10.73 -5.12
CA PHE A 644 -34.65 -10.50 -3.68
C PHE A 644 -34.05 -11.68 -2.90
N TYR A 645 -33.66 -11.42 -1.65
CA TYR A 645 -33.14 -12.44 -0.75
C TYR A 645 -34.29 -13.25 -0.14
N TYR A 646 -34.20 -14.57 -0.19
CA TYR A 646 -35.11 -15.46 0.52
C TYR A 646 -34.33 -16.22 1.60
N ASP A 647 -34.77 -16.13 2.84
CA ASP A 647 -34.13 -16.71 4.03
C ASP A 647 -35.17 -17.19 5.05
N VAL A 648 -34.74 -17.53 6.27
CA VAL A 648 -35.66 -17.98 7.33
C VAL A 648 -36.79 -16.99 7.62
N ARG A 649 -36.55 -15.67 7.51
CA ARG A 649 -37.58 -14.64 7.80
C ARG A 649 -38.74 -14.77 6.83
N HIS A 650 -38.42 -14.99 5.56
CA HIS A 650 -39.41 -15.19 4.50
C HIS A 650 -40.15 -16.51 4.67
N TRP A 651 -39.42 -17.59 4.98
CA TRP A 651 -40.02 -18.90 5.22
C TRP A 651 -41.01 -18.86 6.40
N VAL A 652 -40.63 -18.21 7.52
CA VAL A 652 -41.51 -18.02 8.68
C VAL A 652 -42.73 -17.18 8.29
N LYS A 653 -42.55 -16.07 7.58
CA LYS A 653 -43.66 -15.21 7.13
C LYS A 653 -44.65 -15.95 6.23
N GLU A 654 -44.17 -16.77 5.30
CA GLU A 654 -45.02 -17.62 4.44
C GLU A 654 -45.79 -18.68 5.22
N LYS A 655 -45.20 -19.23 6.29
CA LYS A 655 -45.86 -20.22 7.15
C LYS A 655 -46.89 -19.61 8.09
N ILE A 656 -46.62 -18.41 8.60
CA ILE A 656 -47.56 -17.67 9.45
C ILE A 656 -48.72 -17.13 8.61
N SER A 657 -48.47 -16.57 7.43
CA SER A 657 -49.51 -16.01 6.56
C SER A 657 -50.40 -17.06 5.87
N LYS A 658 -50.05 -18.34 5.91
CA LYS A 658 -50.86 -19.46 5.41
C LYS A 658 -51.74 -20.10 6.49
N LYS A 659 -51.58 -19.69 7.75
CA LYS A 659 -52.55 -19.91 8.81
C LYS A 659 -53.42 -18.66 8.93
#